data_AF-A0AA35LGW5-F1
#
_entry.id   AF-A0AA35LGW5-F1
#
_cell.length_a   1.000
_cell.length_b   1.000
_cell.length_c   1.000
_cell.angle_alpha   90.00
_cell.angle_beta   90.00
_cell.angle_gamma   90.00
#
_symmetry.space_group_name_H-M   'P 1'
#
loop_
_entity.id
_entity.type
_entity.pdbx_description
1 polymer ?
#
loop_
_entity_poly.entity_id
_entity_poly.type
_entity_poly.pdbx_seq_one_letter_code
_entity_poly.pdbx_strand_id
1 'polypeptide(L)'
;MASDVGDAQIIEPPSVSPLETRAPTRKTKKKGGLPDAKRKGRAKRLNKDAEDLLSSMQRLDLTTECATPVGTGLVWDERMTQFHCTWDESFPECPERLVAIRDKLLQCGLLERCIPVEAQEISEEEILLAHSPEYLALMKSSETMSEAELRSLSDTYDSVYLHPNSYRCACLAAGSVLQLVEKVLAGKLRNGLALVRPPGHHAQRDKMDGYCMFNNVGIAAQYARQKLGVERVLIVDWDVHHGQGTQYLFEDNPSILYFSIHRYEGGSFWPHLLDSDSHAVGRGRGEGYNINLPWNQIGMRDADYLSAFLHILLPVALEFQPQLVLVAAGFDSVIGDPKGEMSATPACFAHLTHLLMPLSGGKLVLSLEGGYNLQSLAEGTCAVLKALLGDPCPLLESPLTPCASALCSISQTLAVHSKYWKNLRRTSTDVPRENGGEAGTVFPPGHPLPAAEILSKSAAELMLPRPPSCTGLVYDEKMTEHYNMWDSQHPELPQRVSRIFQRHGELRLTERCCRLPARLASEEELRMCHSLAYVETVKSTAAMKPRDLHRQGDQYNSIFICASSYECARLAAGSAFSAVEAVLSGQVQNAVAIVRPPGHHAESDTACGFCFFNSVALAARYAQRLAGRPMRVMILDWDVHHGNGTQHMFEDDPSVLYVSLHRYDNGTFFPTSEDADYDRVGLGPGEGFTLNVPWNCPRMGDPEYLAAFHQIVMPVSYEFNPELVLVSAGFDAARGDPLGGCLVTPECYAHMTHLLLGLAGGKVAVVLEGGYNLESISESMTMCTRSLLGDPLPPLGRLKAPHPSALQSLANAAAVHRKYWASLRLEVPAPLWEKPRTRAGKGTPIPDEIPPEAPQELLQSPGAQPVNTLNDAVLALSSLQLEDRLAEEAETASSSLSPDSSPVGEEAGHKVGASPREAEPAVDTQKEGMSTGSSTGGTESPGKEAEVSPPAGPPMLAEVILLDEAAGGCSSSCDPLEEDLADEGLFYAVTPLPWCPHLDSVLPVPSLGLNVLEPCAECGSMAENWVCLICYKVCCGRYIKQHMVAHNSESGHPLVLSFADLSVWCYGCQAYVHHPILFEAKSQAHRLKFGVDMAVPS
;
A
#
# COMPACT_ATOMS: atom_id res chain seq x y z
N MET A 1 -29.63 67.80 -13.73
CA MET A 1 -30.71 67.64 -12.72
C MET A 1 -30.40 66.29 -12.07
N ALA A 2 -29.82 66.20 -10.87
CA ALA A 2 -30.27 66.69 -9.56
C ALA A 2 -31.56 65.99 -9.11
N SER A 3 -31.69 65.39 -7.92
CA SER A 3 -30.92 65.45 -6.64
C SER A 3 -30.83 64.05 -5.97
N ASP A 4 -29.76 63.62 -5.27
CA ASP A 4 -29.21 64.03 -3.94
C ASP A 4 -30.19 63.68 -2.78
N VAL A 5 -29.88 63.05 -1.62
CA VAL A 5 -28.69 62.89 -0.70
C VAL A 5 -28.77 61.47 -0.01
N GLY A 6 -27.83 60.78 0.66
CA GLY A 6 -26.41 60.93 1.10
C GLY A 6 -25.99 59.84 2.14
N ASP A 7 -24.81 59.93 2.79
CA ASP A 7 -24.12 58.86 3.59
C ASP A 7 -24.40 58.79 5.12
N ALA A 8 -24.01 57.65 5.76
CA ALA A 8 -23.46 57.59 7.12
C ALA A 8 -22.70 56.27 7.45
N GLN A 9 -21.58 56.35 8.19
CA GLN A 9 -20.81 55.21 8.75
C GLN A 9 -21.17 54.95 10.23
N ILE A 10 -20.78 53.79 10.79
CA ILE A 10 -20.78 53.51 12.24
C ILE A 10 -19.39 53.00 12.68
N ILE A 11 -18.96 53.42 13.88
CA ILE A 11 -17.59 53.25 14.43
C ILE A 11 -17.67 52.69 15.86
N GLU A 12 -16.73 51.83 16.26
CA GLU A 12 -16.59 51.32 17.64
C GLU A 12 -15.86 52.31 18.59
N PRO A 13 -16.33 52.43 19.84
CA PRO A 13 -15.52 52.88 20.98
C PRO A 13 -15.70 51.95 22.23
N PRO A 14 -14.90 52.07 23.32
CA PRO A 14 -14.01 50.96 23.69
C PRO A 14 -14.10 50.48 25.16
N SER A 15 -13.22 49.54 25.54
CA SER A 15 -13.15 48.91 26.87
C SER A 15 -12.42 49.72 27.96
N VAL A 16 -12.98 49.79 29.18
CA VAL A 16 -12.25 50.12 30.43
C VAL A 16 -12.80 49.26 31.59
N SER A 17 -11.96 48.96 32.58
CA SER A 17 -12.26 48.05 33.71
C SER A 17 -12.21 48.79 35.09
N PRO A 18 -12.15 48.14 36.28
CA PRO A 18 -13.16 48.37 37.33
C PRO A 18 -12.65 49.14 38.58
N LEU A 19 -13.59 49.47 39.50
CA LEU A 19 -13.27 49.87 40.89
C LEU A 19 -14.38 49.45 41.87
N GLU A 20 -14.01 49.13 43.12
CA GLU A 20 -14.86 48.47 44.11
C GLU A 20 -15.51 49.44 45.13
N THR A 21 -16.60 49.02 45.79
CA THR A 21 -16.73 49.23 47.25
C THR A 21 -17.71 48.27 47.97
N ARG A 22 -17.20 47.71 49.09
CA ARG A 22 -17.83 47.13 50.31
C ARG A 22 -19.33 47.40 50.59
N ALA A 23 -20.09 46.59 51.35
CA ALA A 23 -19.98 45.25 51.97
C ALA A 23 -21.34 44.94 52.72
N PRO A 24 -21.44 44.01 53.71
CA PRO A 24 -21.51 42.55 53.56
C PRO A 24 -22.83 41.92 54.09
N THR A 25 -23.22 40.74 53.58
CA THR A 25 -24.10 39.80 54.31
C THR A 25 -23.61 38.35 54.17
N ARG A 26 -23.99 37.49 55.14
CA ARG A 26 -23.34 36.20 55.42
C ARG A 26 -24.30 35.03 55.27
N LYS A 27 -24.16 34.24 54.19
CA LYS A 27 -24.78 32.90 54.04
C LYS A 27 -23.74 31.88 53.55
N THR A 28 -24.00 30.60 53.81
CA THR A 28 -23.00 29.51 53.80
C THR A 28 -22.81 28.87 52.42
N LYS A 29 -21.55 28.57 52.05
CA LYS A 29 -21.23 27.83 50.82
C LYS A 29 -21.47 26.32 51.00
N LYS A 30 -22.36 25.73 50.19
CA LYS A 30 -22.22 24.31 49.79
C LYS A 30 -21.06 24.21 48.79
N LYS A 31 -20.22 23.18 48.89
CA LYS A 31 -19.25 22.84 47.83
C LYS A 31 -19.95 21.96 46.78
N GLY A 32 -20.03 22.42 45.53
CA GLY A 32 -20.31 21.54 44.40
C GLY A 32 -19.07 20.68 44.09
N GLY A 33 -19.28 19.40 43.80
CA GLY A 33 -18.19 18.45 43.54
C GLY A 33 -17.80 18.36 42.06
N LEU A 34 -16.57 17.90 41.79
CA LEU A 34 -16.08 17.57 40.45
C LEU A 34 -16.88 16.49 39.67
N PRO A 35 -17.65 15.54 40.27
CA PRO A 35 -18.31 14.48 39.51
C PRO A 35 -19.25 14.94 38.39
N ASP A 36 -20.13 15.91 38.61
CA ASP A 36 -21.11 16.31 37.59
C ASP A 36 -20.47 16.99 36.37
N ALA A 37 -19.36 17.73 36.57
CA ALA A 37 -18.57 18.27 35.48
C ALA A 37 -17.92 17.15 34.65
N LYS A 38 -17.36 16.11 35.30
CA LYS A 38 -16.84 14.92 34.62
C LYS A 38 -17.94 14.12 33.92
N ARG A 39 -19.13 13.99 34.52
CA ARG A 39 -20.25 13.21 33.97
C ARG A 39 -20.82 13.87 32.71
N LYS A 40 -21.06 15.18 32.75
CA LYS A 40 -21.44 15.97 31.55
C LYS A 40 -20.32 16.00 30.50
N GLY A 41 -19.05 16.07 30.91
CA GLY A 41 -17.90 16.00 30.00
C GLY A 41 -17.74 14.65 29.29
N ARG A 42 -18.06 13.53 29.96
CA ARG A 42 -18.00 12.19 29.35
C ARG A 42 -19.16 11.93 28.40
N ALA A 43 -20.38 12.37 28.74
CA ALA A 43 -21.52 12.35 27.83
C ALA A 43 -21.25 13.20 26.57
N LYS A 44 -20.75 14.44 26.74
CA LYS A 44 -20.33 15.29 25.61
C LYS A 44 -19.16 14.73 24.80
N ARG A 45 -18.34 13.81 25.33
CA ARG A 45 -17.36 13.09 24.52
C ARG A 45 -18.02 11.99 23.71
N LEU A 46 -18.81 11.10 24.32
CA LEU A 46 -19.45 10.00 23.58
C LEU A 46 -20.39 10.49 22.48
N ASN A 47 -21.20 11.53 22.73
CA ASN A 47 -21.98 12.17 21.67
C ASN A 47 -21.07 12.75 20.58
N LYS A 48 -19.98 13.43 20.97
CA LYS A 48 -19.01 13.97 20.01
C LYS A 48 -18.27 12.88 19.23
N ASP A 49 -17.92 11.75 19.84
CA ASP A 49 -17.18 10.67 19.17
C ASP A 49 -18.10 9.98 18.13
N ALA A 50 -19.42 9.95 18.37
CA ALA A 50 -20.44 9.52 17.39
C ALA A 50 -20.76 10.60 16.34
N GLU A 51 -20.84 11.88 16.73
CA GLU A 51 -20.99 13.02 15.80
C GLU A 51 -19.73 13.23 14.93
N ASP A 52 -18.53 12.89 15.41
CA ASP A 52 -17.28 12.87 14.64
C ASP A 52 -17.21 11.63 13.73
N LEU A 53 -17.83 10.50 14.10
CA LEU A 53 -18.01 9.35 13.19
C LEU A 53 -18.99 9.70 12.06
N LEU A 54 -20.19 10.17 12.40
CA LEU A 54 -21.20 10.61 11.44
C LEU A 54 -20.70 11.78 10.58
N SER A 55 -20.02 12.78 11.16
CA SER A 55 -19.47 13.90 10.38
C SER A 55 -18.14 13.61 9.68
N SER A 56 -17.49 12.47 9.92
CA SER A 56 -16.40 11.98 9.06
C SER A 56 -16.93 11.15 7.90
N MET A 57 -18.03 10.39 8.10
CA MET A 57 -18.74 9.72 7.00
C MET A 57 -19.52 10.71 6.13
N GLN A 58 -20.18 11.72 6.69
CA GLN A 58 -20.77 12.85 5.94
C GLN A 58 -19.70 13.79 5.32
N ARG A 59 -18.41 13.55 5.56
CA ARG A 59 -17.30 14.20 4.84
C ARG A 59 -16.85 13.41 3.61
N LEU A 60 -17.32 12.18 3.42
CA LEU A 60 -17.31 11.50 2.12
C LEU A 60 -18.47 12.05 1.28
N ASP A 61 -18.33 13.30 0.84
CA ASP A 61 -19.18 13.84 -0.22
C ASP A 61 -18.78 13.21 -1.57
N LEU A 62 -19.24 11.97 -1.74
CA LEU A 62 -19.17 11.23 -3.00
C LEU A 62 -20.30 11.64 -3.96
N THR A 63 -21.13 12.60 -3.56
CA THR A 63 -22.27 13.13 -4.32
C THR A 63 -21.95 14.42 -5.06
N THR A 64 -20.89 15.15 -4.72
CA THR A 64 -20.36 16.15 -5.64
C THR A 64 -19.64 15.47 -6.80
N GLU A 65 -20.16 15.71 -8.01
CA GLU A 65 -19.37 15.76 -9.23
C GLU A 65 -18.39 16.97 -9.16
N CYS A 66 -17.55 17.02 -8.11
CA CYS A 66 -16.38 17.86 -8.05
C CYS A 66 -15.47 17.37 -9.18
N ALA A 67 -15.49 18.11 -10.30
CA ALA A 67 -15.03 17.65 -11.60
C ALA A 67 -13.67 16.98 -11.47
N THR A 68 -13.68 15.65 -11.50
CA THR A 68 -12.51 14.83 -11.15
C THR A 68 -11.40 15.20 -12.13
N PRO A 69 -10.23 15.70 -11.66
CA PRO A 69 -9.22 16.20 -12.57
C PRO A 69 -8.80 15.11 -13.55
N VAL A 70 -9.01 15.38 -14.83
CA VAL A 70 -8.79 14.45 -15.95
C VAL A 70 -7.77 15.01 -16.92
N GLY A 71 -7.05 14.11 -17.57
CA GLY A 71 -6.01 14.45 -18.53
C GLY A 71 -4.65 14.77 -17.89
N THR A 72 -3.62 14.51 -18.68
CA THR A 72 -2.22 14.73 -18.37
C THR A 72 -1.72 15.93 -19.15
N GLY A 73 -1.15 16.91 -18.46
CA GLY A 73 -0.47 18.03 -19.11
C GLY A 73 0.86 17.60 -19.70
N LEU A 74 1.15 18.00 -20.94
CA LEU A 74 2.49 17.86 -21.53
C LEU A 74 3.01 19.23 -21.93
N VAL A 75 4.18 19.61 -21.42
CA VAL A 75 4.92 20.78 -21.92
C VAL A 75 6.03 20.33 -22.85
N TRP A 76 6.09 20.99 -24.01
CA TRP A 76 7.13 20.86 -25.01
C TRP A 76 7.33 22.24 -25.66
N ASP A 77 8.57 22.66 -25.89
CA ASP A 77 8.86 23.86 -26.68
C ASP A 77 10.18 23.73 -27.46
N GLU A 78 10.13 24.02 -28.76
CA GLU A 78 11.28 23.96 -29.66
C GLU A 78 12.35 25.02 -29.33
N ARG A 79 12.02 26.07 -28.57
CA ARG A 79 13.03 27.01 -28.04
C ARG A 79 14.04 26.31 -27.12
N MET A 80 13.63 25.28 -26.38
CA MET A 80 14.53 24.50 -25.51
C MET A 80 15.49 23.57 -26.28
N THR A 81 15.40 23.47 -27.61
CA THR A 81 16.41 22.82 -28.46
C THR A 81 17.42 23.82 -29.05
N GLN A 82 17.32 25.12 -28.76
CA GLN A 82 18.16 26.17 -29.37
C GLN A 82 19.48 26.44 -28.63
N PHE A 83 19.99 25.47 -27.85
CA PHE A 83 21.28 25.56 -27.19
C PHE A 83 22.00 24.20 -27.13
N HIS A 84 23.31 24.25 -27.36
CA HIS A 84 24.25 23.11 -27.44
C HIS A 84 25.66 23.59 -27.07
N CYS A 85 26.58 22.67 -26.82
CA CYS A 85 27.99 23.00 -26.54
C CYS A 85 28.71 23.33 -27.86
N THR A 86 29.21 24.55 -28.04
CA THR A 86 29.84 24.96 -29.32
C THR A 86 31.31 24.52 -29.46
N TRP A 87 31.91 24.04 -28.37
CA TRP A 87 33.30 23.57 -28.33
C TRP A 87 33.45 22.06 -28.11
N ASP A 88 32.34 21.31 -28.05
CA ASP A 88 32.32 19.84 -28.02
C ASP A 88 31.01 19.33 -28.67
N GLU A 89 31.09 18.88 -29.92
CA GLU A 89 29.97 18.27 -30.65
C GLU A 89 29.55 16.89 -30.08
N SER A 90 30.35 16.29 -29.20
CA SER A 90 30.07 15.00 -28.56
C SER A 90 29.46 15.13 -27.15
N PHE A 91 29.17 16.35 -26.71
CA PHE A 91 28.67 16.63 -25.37
C PHE A 91 27.29 15.95 -25.15
N PRO A 92 27.10 15.16 -24.07
CA PRO A 92 25.94 14.27 -23.95
C PRO A 92 24.62 15.02 -23.70
N GLU A 93 24.67 16.20 -23.07
CA GLU A 93 23.51 17.08 -22.90
C GLU A 93 23.29 17.89 -24.20
N CYS A 94 22.49 17.35 -25.10
CA CYS A 94 22.31 17.84 -26.48
C CYS A 94 20.82 18.03 -26.88
N PRO A 95 20.52 18.88 -27.88
CA PRO A 95 19.17 19.09 -28.43
C PRO A 95 18.43 17.79 -28.80
N GLU A 96 19.16 16.80 -29.30
CA GLU A 96 18.67 15.52 -29.81
C GLU A 96 17.93 14.72 -28.74
N ARG A 97 18.25 14.91 -27.45
CA ARG A 97 17.53 14.33 -26.30
C ARG A 97 16.05 14.63 -26.36
N LEU A 98 15.70 15.91 -26.54
CA LEU A 98 14.33 16.38 -26.62
C LEU A 98 13.68 15.94 -27.95
N VAL A 99 14.39 16.03 -29.07
CA VAL A 99 13.90 15.61 -30.40
C VAL A 99 13.52 14.11 -30.40
N ALA A 100 14.37 13.25 -29.85
CA ALA A 100 14.14 11.81 -29.80
C ALA A 100 12.87 11.45 -28.98
N ILE A 101 12.65 12.13 -27.84
CA ILE A 101 11.42 11.99 -27.06
C ILE A 101 10.21 12.40 -27.90
N ARG A 102 10.21 13.60 -28.49
CA ARG A 102 9.09 14.13 -29.29
C ARG A 102 8.71 13.16 -30.41
N ASP A 103 9.69 12.68 -31.16
CA ASP A 103 9.46 11.84 -32.33
C ASP A 103 8.98 10.43 -31.92
N LYS A 104 9.42 9.91 -30.77
CA LYS A 104 8.89 8.68 -30.18
C LYS A 104 7.47 8.86 -29.64
N LEU A 105 7.16 9.97 -28.98
CA LEU A 105 5.80 10.30 -28.50
C LEU A 105 4.80 10.44 -29.64
N LEU A 106 5.24 10.93 -30.80
CA LEU A 106 4.47 10.94 -32.03
C LEU A 106 4.32 9.52 -32.62
N GLN A 107 5.39 8.72 -32.66
CA GLN A 107 5.34 7.32 -33.12
C GLN A 107 4.34 6.47 -32.29
N CYS A 108 4.29 6.69 -30.97
CA CYS A 108 3.43 5.96 -30.04
C CYS A 108 1.99 6.52 -29.95
N GLY A 109 1.64 7.59 -30.68
CA GLY A 109 0.32 8.25 -30.58
C GLY A 109 0.02 8.82 -29.19
N LEU A 110 1.05 9.21 -28.43
CA LEU A 110 0.91 9.70 -27.04
C LEU A 110 0.74 11.22 -26.98
N LEU A 111 1.40 11.96 -27.87
CA LEU A 111 1.35 13.42 -27.92
C LEU A 111 -0.09 13.96 -28.03
N GLU A 112 -0.90 13.32 -28.87
CA GLU A 112 -2.30 13.67 -29.15
C GLU A 112 -3.31 13.16 -28.10
N ARG A 113 -2.84 12.41 -27.10
CA ARG A 113 -3.62 12.01 -25.91
C ARG A 113 -3.42 12.96 -24.72
N CYS A 114 -2.39 13.79 -24.75
CA CYS A 114 -2.08 14.76 -23.71
C CYS A 114 -2.81 16.09 -23.94
N ILE A 115 -2.96 16.86 -22.87
CA ILE A 115 -3.40 18.26 -22.94
C ILE A 115 -2.12 19.11 -23.09
N PRO A 116 -1.93 19.80 -24.23
CA PRO A 116 -0.74 20.62 -24.42
C PRO A 116 -0.76 21.82 -23.46
N VAL A 117 0.38 22.08 -22.83
CA VAL A 117 0.59 23.23 -21.95
C VAL A 117 1.71 24.11 -22.51
N GLU A 118 1.42 25.39 -22.66
CA GLU A 118 2.34 26.39 -23.19
C GLU A 118 3.53 26.65 -22.23
N ALA A 119 4.75 26.52 -22.75
CA ALA A 119 5.97 26.90 -22.05
C ALA A 119 6.10 28.43 -21.97
N GLN A 120 6.28 28.94 -20.74
CA GLN A 120 6.42 30.36 -20.46
C GLN A 120 7.74 30.60 -19.74
N GLU A 121 8.36 31.76 -19.96
CA GLU A 121 9.57 32.16 -19.23
C GLU A 121 9.20 32.52 -17.79
N ILE A 122 9.88 31.92 -16.83
CA ILE A 122 9.75 32.20 -15.39
C ILE A 122 10.15 33.64 -15.06
N SER A 123 9.58 34.23 -13.99
CA SER A 123 9.94 35.57 -13.52
C SER A 123 11.25 35.57 -12.71
N GLU A 124 11.90 36.73 -12.61
CA GLU A 124 13.09 36.89 -11.76
C GLU A 124 12.75 36.67 -10.28
N GLU A 125 11.60 37.16 -9.81
CA GLU A 125 11.07 36.94 -8.45
C GLU A 125 10.73 35.48 -8.15
N GLU A 126 10.56 34.65 -9.18
CA GLU A 126 10.32 33.22 -9.08
C GLU A 126 11.64 32.42 -9.08
N ILE A 127 12.64 32.80 -9.89
CA ILE A 127 14.01 32.24 -9.81
C ILE A 127 14.62 32.51 -8.42
N LEU A 128 14.41 33.72 -7.87
CA LEU A 128 14.87 34.13 -6.54
C LEU A 128 14.24 33.34 -5.37
N LEU A 129 13.30 32.43 -5.62
CA LEU A 129 12.80 31.49 -4.61
C LEU A 129 13.82 30.40 -4.24
N ALA A 130 14.80 30.14 -5.12
CA ALA A 130 15.88 29.17 -4.89
C ALA A 130 17.28 29.77 -5.11
N HIS A 131 17.42 30.81 -5.93
CA HIS A 131 18.71 31.34 -6.39
C HIS A 131 19.06 32.71 -5.80
N SER A 132 20.34 33.06 -5.80
CA SER A 132 20.81 34.38 -5.35
C SER A 132 20.64 35.47 -6.43
N PRO A 133 20.38 36.74 -6.04
CA PRO A 133 20.36 37.86 -6.99
C PRO A 133 21.67 38.00 -7.79
N GLU A 134 22.80 37.71 -7.15
CA GLU A 134 24.13 37.83 -7.74
C GLU A 134 24.33 36.78 -8.84
N TYR A 135 23.91 35.53 -8.59
CA TYR A 135 23.98 34.45 -9.56
C TYR A 135 22.97 34.63 -10.70
N LEU A 136 21.74 35.06 -10.40
CA LEU A 136 20.74 35.39 -11.42
C LEU A 136 21.24 36.49 -12.36
N ALA A 137 21.85 37.56 -11.83
CA ALA A 137 22.42 38.64 -12.63
C ALA A 137 23.58 38.13 -13.52
N LEU A 138 24.46 37.27 -12.98
CA LEU A 138 25.56 36.65 -13.73
C LEU A 138 25.03 35.75 -14.86
N MET A 139 24.14 34.81 -14.57
CA MET A 139 23.53 33.93 -15.57
C MET A 139 22.79 34.71 -16.67
N LYS A 140 22.07 35.77 -16.31
CA LYS A 140 21.39 36.65 -17.27
C LYS A 140 22.37 37.39 -18.20
N SER A 141 23.55 37.77 -17.72
CA SER A 141 24.55 38.44 -18.57
C SER A 141 25.14 37.54 -19.66
N SER A 142 25.04 36.21 -19.53
CA SER A 142 25.48 35.25 -20.54
C SER A 142 24.78 35.43 -21.91
N GLU A 143 23.58 36.01 -21.96
CA GLU A 143 22.89 36.34 -23.23
C GLU A 143 23.73 37.25 -24.16
N THR A 144 24.71 37.97 -23.60
CA THR A 144 25.50 39.00 -24.30
C THR A 144 27.00 38.69 -24.42
N MET A 145 27.44 37.54 -23.89
CA MET A 145 28.85 37.14 -23.88
C MET A 145 29.28 36.52 -25.22
N SER A 146 30.56 36.70 -25.58
CA SER A 146 31.20 35.93 -26.65
C SER A 146 31.47 34.49 -26.23
N GLU A 147 31.67 33.59 -27.19
CA GLU A 147 32.01 32.18 -26.94
C GLU A 147 33.20 31.99 -25.99
N ALA A 148 34.23 32.84 -26.10
CA ALA A 148 35.41 32.79 -25.23
C ALA A 148 35.08 33.16 -23.77
N GLU A 149 34.16 34.11 -23.56
CA GLU A 149 33.68 34.50 -22.23
C GLU A 149 32.72 33.44 -21.65
N LEU A 150 31.81 32.89 -22.48
CA LEU A 150 30.91 31.79 -22.10
C LEU A 150 31.68 30.54 -21.69
N ARG A 151 32.73 30.19 -22.44
CA ARG A 151 33.64 29.09 -22.09
C ARG A 151 34.40 29.38 -20.82
N SER A 152 35.03 30.56 -20.71
CA SER A 152 35.77 30.95 -19.51
C SER A 152 34.89 31.05 -18.25
N LEU A 153 33.58 31.26 -18.38
CA LEU A 153 32.61 31.19 -17.29
C LEU A 153 32.19 29.74 -17.00
N SER A 154 31.98 28.91 -18.04
CA SER A 154 31.70 27.47 -17.89
C SER A 154 32.83 26.75 -17.15
N ASP A 155 34.08 27.08 -17.47
CA ASP A 155 35.30 26.54 -16.85
C ASP A 155 35.44 26.92 -15.34
N THR A 156 34.54 27.74 -14.77
CA THR A 156 34.48 28.05 -13.32
C THR A 156 33.56 27.13 -12.50
N TYR A 157 32.77 26.29 -13.18
CA TYR A 157 31.77 25.39 -12.60
C TYR A 157 32.08 23.93 -12.96
N ASP A 158 31.55 22.96 -12.21
CA ASP A 158 31.74 21.54 -12.52
C ASP A 158 30.74 21.08 -13.60
N SER A 159 31.27 20.48 -14.66
CA SER A 159 30.52 19.71 -15.65
C SER A 159 29.34 20.45 -16.28
N VAL A 160 29.58 21.65 -16.82
CA VAL A 160 28.57 22.48 -17.52
C VAL A 160 29.11 23.07 -18.83
N TYR A 161 28.22 23.61 -19.65
CA TYR A 161 28.55 24.51 -20.75
C TYR A 161 27.55 25.68 -20.78
N LEU A 162 27.92 26.74 -21.48
CA LEU A 162 27.08 27.91 -21.71
C LEU A 162 27.03 28.29 -23.19
N HIS A 163 25.86 28.73 -23.62
CA HIS A 163 25.52 29.18 -24.97
C HIS A 163 24.66 30.45 -24.83
N PRO A 164 24.63 31.39 -25.79
CA PRO A 164 23.87 32.66 -25.63
C PRO A 164 22.38 32.45 -25.30
N ASN A 165 21.78 31.35 -25.75
CA ASN A 165 20.40 31.00 -25.44
C ASN A 165 20.19 30.23 -24.11
N SER A 166 21.25 29.82 -23.40
CA SER A 166 21.14 28.96 -22.21
C SER A 166 20.25 29.58 -21.12
N TYR A 167 20.37 30.89 -20.87
CA TYR A 167 19.53 31.59 -19.90
C TYR A 167 18.03 31.54 -20.28
N ARG A 168 17.67 31.84 -21.53
CA ARG A 168 16.28 31.76 -22.01
C ARG A 168 15.72 30.34 -21.94
N CYS A 169 16.54 29.34 -22.29
CA CYS A 169 16.13 27.93 -22.19
C CYS A 169 15.92 27.51 -20.73
N ALA A 170 16.78 27.94 -19.80
CA ALA A 170 16.60 27.71 -18.36
C ALA A 170 15.35 28.41 -17.80
N CYS A 171 15.06 29.63 -18.25
CA CYS A 171 13.83 30.33 -17.87
C CYS A 171 12.57 29.62 -18.39
N LEU A 172 12.60 29.06 -19.60
CA LEU A 172 11.52 28.23 -20.15
C LEU A 172 11.40 26.89 -19.42
N ALA A 173 12.52 26.25 -19.07
CA ALA A 173 12.52 24.98 -18.35
C ALA A 173 11.83 25.10 -16.98
N ALA A 174 12.26 26.06 -16.15
CA ALA A 174 11.67 26.27 -14.84
C ALA A 174 10.20 26.73 -14.92
N GLY A 175 9.88 27.66 -15.84
CA GLY A 175 8.51 28.16 -16.04
C GLY A 175 7.54 27.09 -16.56
N SER A 176 8.03 26.13 -17.35
CA SER A 176 7.26 24.95 -17.80
C SER A 176 6.80 24.07 -16.64
N VAL A 177 7.66 23.86 -15.64
CA VAL A 177 7.29 23.08 -14.43
C VAL A 177 6.28 23.85 -13.58
N LEU A 178 6.45 25.15 -13.39
CA LEU A 178 5.48 26.01 -12.68
C LEU A 178 4.10 25.98 -13.35
N GLN A 179 4.05 26.07 -14.68
CA GLN A 179 2.82 26.00 -15.48
C GLN A 179 2.04 24.69 -15.30
N LEU A 180 2.72 23.56 -15.06
CA LEU A 180 2.07 22.30 -14.70
C LEU A 180 1.61 22.28 -13.24
N VAL A 181 2.47 22.73 -12.31
CA VAL A 181 2.17 22.79 -10.87
C VAL A 181 0.92 23.63 -10.60
N GLU A 182 0.77 24.80 -11.22
CA GLU A 182 -0.45 25.59 -11.13
C GLU A 182 -1.69 24.83 -11.60
N LYS A 183 -1.63 24.20 -12.78
CA LYS A 183 -2.79 23.57 -13.41
C LYS A 183 -3.21 22.30 -12.66
N VAL A 184 -2.26 21.54 -12.13
CA VAL A 184 -2.49 20.37 -11.28
C VAL A 184 -3.05 20.77 -9.91
N LEU A 185 -2.48 21.78 -9.24
CA LEU A 185 -2.99 22.24 -7.95
C LEU A 185 -4.39 22.88 -8.06
N ALA A 186 -4.67 23.59 -9.15
CA ALA A 186 -5.98 24.15 -9.48
C ALA A 186 -7.00 23.13 -10.02
N GLY A 187 -6.65 21.84 -10.11
CA GLY A 187 -7.55 20.77 -10.60
C GLY A 187 -7.91 20.84 -12.08
N LYS A 188 -7.19 21.65 -12.87
CA LYS A 188 -7.37 21.76 -14.34
C LYS A 188 -6.74 20.58 -15.10
N LEU A 189 -5.85 19.84 -14.43
CA LEU A 189 -5.18 18.62 -14.86
C LEU A 189 -5.09 17.67 -13.67
N ARG A 190 -4.97 16.36 -13.91
CA ARG A 190 -4.61 15.39 -12.85
C ARG A 190 -3.14 15.51 -12.50
N ASN A 191 -2.30 15.40 -13.53
CA ASN A 191 -0.86 15.23 -13.48
C ASN A 191 -0.22 15.87 -14.73
N GLY A 192 1.10 15.85 -14.83
CA GLY A 192 1.78 16.30 -16.04
C GLY A 192 3.28 16.02 -16.11
N LEU A 193 3.83 16.18 -17.30
CA LEU A 193 5.24 16.00 -17.62
C LEU A 193 5.76 17.22 -18.40
N ALA A 194 6.87 17.80 -17.96
CA ALA A 194 7.56 18.88 -18.65
C ALA A 194 8.82 18.34 -19.35
N LEU A 195 8.81 18.35 -20.68
CA LEU A 195 9.94 17.95 -21.51
C LEU A 195 10.88 19.16 -21.68
N VAL A 196 11.79 19.32 -20.73
CA VAL A 196 12.60 20.53 -20.56
C VAL A 196 14.10 20.30 -20.78
N ARG A 197 14.78 21.35 -21.23
CA ARG A 197 16.25 21.49 -21.22
C ARG A 197 16.59 22.97 -20.99
N PRO A 198 17.62 23.30 -20.20
CA PRO A 198 18.50 22.40 -19.44
C PRO A 198 17.80 21.71 -18.25
N PRO A 199 18.41 20.63 -17.70
CA PRO A 199 18.02 20.07 -16.41
C PRO A 199 18.25 21.08 -15.26
N GLY A 200 17.81 20.71 -14.05
CA GLY A 200 17.82 21.56 -12.88
C GLY A 200 18.33 20.95 -11.57
N HIS A 201 18.15 19.66 -11.30
CA HIS A 201 18.33 19.10 -9.94
C HIS A 201 19.73 19.29 -9.31
N HIS A 202 20.80 19.42 -10.11
CA HIS A 202 22.14 19.74 -9.60
C HIS A 202 22.37 21.23 -9.28
N ALA A 203 21.63 22.15 -9.91
CA ALA A 203 21.86 23.59 -9.76
C ALA A 203 21.65 24.03 -8.31
N GLN A 204 22.61 24.79 -7.79
CA GLN A 204 22.67 25.23 -6.39
C GLN A 204 22.33 26.73 -6.31
N ARG A 205 22.22 27.26 -5.10
CA ARG A 205 21.74 28.64 -4.86
C ARG A 205 22.51 29.73 -5.62
N ASP A 206 23.81 29.54 -5.85
CA ASP A 206 24.70 30.57 -6.39
C ASP A 206 25.71 30.05 -7.45
N LYS A 207 25.48 28.86 -8.01
CA LYS A 207 26.37 28.24 -9.00
C LYS A 207 25.64 27.24 -9.92
N MET A 208 26.11 27.17 -11.16
CA MET A 208 25.81 26.05 -12.05
C MET A 208 26.56 24.79 -11.56
N ASP A 209 26.01 23.63 -11.90
CA ASP A 209 26.56 22.32 -11.55
C ASP A 209 25.88 21.26 -12.45
N GLY A 210 26.60 20.25 -12.95
CA GLY A 210 26.01 19.08 -13.63
C GLY A 210 25.00 19.42 -14.74
N TYR A 211 25.42 20.19 -15.75
CA TYR A 211 24.58 20.71 -16.83
C TYR A 211 23.40 21.63 -16.43
N CYS A 212 23.15 21.83 -15.13
CA CYS A 212 22.00 22.56 -14.61
C CYS A 212 22.30 24.05 -14.40
N MET A 213 21.41 24.93 -14.85
CA MET A 213 21.48 26.38 -14.58
C MET A 213 20.56 26.80 -13.43
N PHE A 214 19.28 26.41 -13.48
CA PHE A 214 18.29 26.74 -12.45
C PHE A 214 17.59 25.47 -11.97
N ASN A 215 17.43 25.32 -10.66
CA ASN A 215 16.82 24.14 -10.06
C ASN A 215 15.30 24.09 -10.29
N ASN A 216 14.89 23.53 -11.44
CA ASN A 216 13.51 23.43 -11.91
C ASN A 216 12.54 22.92 -10.82
N VAL A 217 12.83 21.75 -10.24
CA VAL A 217 12.01 21.13 -9.19
C VAL A 217 12.07 21.88 -7.86
N GLY A 218 13.22 22.45 -7.50
CA GLY A 218 13.40 23.22 -6.27
C GLY A 218 12.64 24.56 -6.29
N ILE A 219 12.68 25.27 -7.42
CA ILE A 219 11.88 26.48 -7.63
C ILE A 219 10.39 26.13 -7.60
N ALA A 220 9.97 25.08 -8.30
CA ALA A 220 8.57 24.61 -8.30
C ALA A 220 8.06 24.24 -6.89
N ALA A 221 8.89 23.59 -6.08
CA ALA A 221 8.58 23.26 -4.68
C ALA A 221 8.41 24.52 -3.81
N GLN A 222 9.35 25.48 -3.91
CA GLN A 222 9.24 26.76 -3.19
C GLN A 222 8.03 27.58 -3.67
N TYR A 223 7.74 27.58 -4.98
CA TYR A 223 6.58 28.24 -5.56
C TYR A 223 5.27 27.68 -5.00
N ALA A 224 5.12 26.35 -5.01
CA ALA A 224 3.96 25.66 -4.43
C ALA A 224 3.76 26.00 -2.94
N ARG A 225 4.86 26.05 -2.16
CA ARG A 225 4.85 26.39 -0.73
C ARG A 225 4.52 27.86 -0.44
N GLN A 226 5.12 28.79 -1.18
CA GLN A 226 5.08 30.23 -0.87
C GLN A 226 3.98 31.01 -1.60
N LYS A 227 3.58 30.57 -2.80
CA LYS A 227 2.60 31.27 -3.66
C LYS A 227 1.25 30.55 -3.69
N LEU A 228 1.25 29.21 -3.73
CA LEU A 228 0.04 28.39 -3.91
C LEU A 228 -0.48 27.75 -2.61
N GLY A 229 0.16 28.02 -1.46
CA GLY A 229 -0.34 27.62 -0.14
C GLY A 229 -0.25 26.12 0.18
N VAL A 230 0.50 25.33 -0.60
CA VAL A 230 0.77 23.93 -0.29
C VAL A 230 1.58 23.83 1.01
N GLU A 231 1.29 22.87 1.88
CA GLU A 231 2.08 22.62 3.10
C GLU A 231 3.13 21.51 2.88
N ARG A 232 2.65 20.34 2.43
CA ARG A 232 3.34 19.07 2.14
C ARG A 232 3.84 18.94 0.70
N VAL A 233 5.13 19.07 0.37
CA VAL A 233 5.66 18.71 -0.97
C VAL A 233 6.67 17.56 -0.85
N LEU A 234 6.49 16.51 -1.65
CA LEU A 234 7.47 15.44 -1.85
C LEU A 234 8.19 15.70 -3.18
N ILE A 235 9.52 15.60 -3.18
CA ILE A 235 10.35 15.52 -4.39
C ILE A 235 10.96 14.12 -4.42
N VAL A 236 10.73 13.41 -5.52
CA VAL A 236 11.37 12.11 -5.83
C VAL A 236 12.39 12.35 -6.92
N ASP A 237 13.64 11.96 -6.70
CA ASP A 237 14.69 11.97 -7.71
C ASP A 237 15.08 10.53 -8.04
N TRP A 238 14.92 10.15 -9.32
CA TRP A 238 15.30 8.83 -9.85
C TRP A 238 16.35 8.92 -10.96
N ASP A 239 16.88 10.12 -11.21
CA ASP A 239 18.07 10.32 -12.04
C ASP A 239 19.23 9.52 -11.44
N VAL A 240 20.12 9.00 -12.28
CA VAL A 240 21.22 8.17 -11.78
C VAL A 240 22.27 8.99 -11.02
N HIS A 241 22.24 10.31 -11.10
CA HIS A 241 23.11 11.23 -10.36
C HIS A 241 22.38 11.83 -9.15
N HIS A 242 23.11 12.10 -8.07
CA HIS A 242 22.52 12.75 -6.90
C HIS A 242 22.21 14.23 -7.18
N GLY A 243 20.93 14.63 -7.13
CA GLY A 243 20.47 16.03 -7.15
C GLY A 243 20.87 16.86 -5.91
N GLN A 244 22.18 16.99 -5.67
CA GLN A 244 22.77 17.68 -4.52
C GLN A 244 22.28 19.12 -4.38
N GLY A 245 22.03 19.82 -5.50
CA GLY A 245 21.45 21.16 -5.50
C GLY A 245 20.06 21.19 -4.85
N THR A 246 19.20 20.22 -5.19
CA THR A 246 17.88 20.05 -4.59
C THR A 246 17.97 19.69 -3.10
N GLN A 247 18.88 18.80 -2.71
CA GLN A 247 19.16 18.53 -1.29
C GLN A 247 19.56 19.81 -0.52
N TYR A 248 20.52 20.58 -1.02
CA TYR A 248 21.03 21.78 -0.33
C TYR A 248 19.99 22.91 -0.21
N LEU A 249 19.01 22.99 -1.13
CA LEU A 249 17.89 23.92 -1.02
C LEU A 249 16.92 23.62 0.14
N PHE A 250 16.93 22.38 0.66
CA PHE A 250 15.90 21.89 1.59
C PHE A 250 16.42 21.22 2.86
N GLU A 251 17.74 21.18 3.10
CA GLU A 251 18.34 20.45 4.22
C GLU A 251 17.77 20.82 5.61
N ASP A 252 17.31 22.05 5.84
CA ASP A 252 16.71 22.51 7.11
C ASP A 252 15.17 22.49 7.14
N ASN A 253 14.51 22.09 6.04
CA ASN A 253 13.12 22.43 5.75
C ASN A 253 12.17 21.20 5.76
N PRO A 254 11.57 20.82 6.90
CA PRO A 254 10.69 19.65 7.03
C PRO A 254 9.32 19.79 6.34
N SER A 255 9.12 20.82 5.52
CA SER A 255 7.93 20.96 4.67
C SER A 255 8.18 20.58 3.21
N ILE A 256 9.43 20.26 2.88
CA ILE A 256 9.81 19.50 1.69
C ILE A 256 10.39 18.17 2.18
N LEU A 257 9.99 17.07 1.55
CA LEU A 257 10.67 15.78 1.68
C LEU A 257 11.39 15.54 0.37
N TYR A 258 12.71 15.36 0.42
CA TYR A 258 13.52 14.96 -0.73
C TYR A 258 13.97 13.51 -0.57
N PHE A 259 13.81 12.73 -1.62
CA PHE A 259 14.24 11.34 -1.71
C PHE A 259 14.98 11.14 -3.04
N SER A 260 16.20 10.58 -3.01
CA SER A 260 17.03 10.36 -4.20
C SER A 260 17.60 8.94 -4.23
N ILE A 261 17.44 8.25 -5.37
CA ILE A 261 18.13 6.98 -5.68
C ILE A 261 19.14 7.25 -6.77
N HIS A 262 20.43 7.06 -6.51
CA HIS A 262 21.50 7.43 -7.44
C HIS A 262 22.71 6.49 -7.34
N ARG A 263 23.52 6.43 -8.40
CA ARG A 263 24.84 5.77 -8.39
C ARG A 263 25.79 6.53 -7.47
N TYR A 264 26.58 5.80 -6.70
CA TYR A 264 27.48 6.37 -5.69
C TYR A 264 28.84 5.67 -5.62
N GLU A 265 28.83 4.33 -5.56
CA GLU A 265 30.05 3.50 -5.51
C GLU A 265 31.06 3.99 -4.46
N GLY A 266 30.58 4.20 -3.22
CA GLY A 266 31.38 4.72 -2.10
C GLY A 266 31.88 6.17 -2.27
N GLY A 267 31.21 6.97 -3.11
CA GLY A 267 31.63 8.33 -3.48
C GLY A 267 32.60 8.39 -4.66
N SER A 268 32.86 7.27 -5.34
CA SER A 268 33.69 7.26 -6.54
C SER A 268 32.95 7.68 -7.83
N PHE A 269 31.62 7.64 -7.85
CA PHE A 269 30.82 8.22 -8.93
C PHE A 269 30.53 9.72 -8.69
N TRP A 270 30.37 10.47 -9.78
CA TRP A 270 30.10 11.92 -9.76
C TRP A 270 28.71 12.20 -9.15
N PRO A 271 28.51 13.22 -8.29
CA PRO A 271 29.41 14.35 -7.97
C PRO A 271 30.46 14.12 -6.87
N HIS A 272 30.75 12.87 -6.48
CA HIS A 272 31.79 12.50 -5.51
C HIS A 272 31.61 13.05 -4.08
N LEU A 273 30.38 13.41 -3.70
CA LEU A 273 30.09 14.07 -2.42
C LEU A 273 29.75 13.07 -1.31
N LEU A 274 30.42 13.16 -0.16
CA LEU A 274 30.07 12.42 1.07
C LEU A 274 28.62 12.69 1.52
N ASP A 275 28.13 13.91 1.27
CA ASP A 275 26.74 14.32 1.50
C ASP A 275 25.71 13.60 0.60
N SER A 276 26.13 12.69 -0.29
CA SER A 276 25.22 11.81 -1.06
C SER A 276 24.96 10.47 -0.38
N ASP A 277 25.71 10.09 0.67
CA ASP A 277 25.41 8.85 1.41
C ASP A 277 24.07 8.98 2.17
N SER A 278 23.42 7.85 2.40
CA SER A 278 22.27 7.63 3.28
C SER A 278 22.37 8.25 4.67
N HIS A 279 23.59 8.57 5.14
CA HIS A 279 23.83 9.27 6.39
C HIS A 279 23.54 10.79 6.33
N ALA A 280 23.39 11.39 5.15
CA ALA A 280 23.03 12.79 4.95
C ALA A 280 21.50 13.02 5.09
N VAL A 281 21.02 12.91 6.33
CA VAL A 281 19.57 12.91 6.66
C VAL A 281 18.91 14.30 6.70
N GLY A 282 19.59 15.35 6.24
CA GLY A 282 19.20 16.75 6.48
C GLY A 282 19.75 17.27 7.82
N ARG A 283 19.45 18.53 8.16
CA ARG A 283 20.05 19.27 9.28
C ARG A 283 18.99 20.01 10.12
N GLY A 284 19.19 20.08 11.43
CA GLY A 284 18.37 20.90 12.33
C GLY A 284 16.88 20.52 12.35
N ARG A 285 16.03 21.30 11.67
CA ARG A 285 14.59 20.99 11.57
C ARG A 285 14.26 20.04 10.42
N GLY A 286 15.11 19.95 9.40
CA GLY A 286 14.95 19.06 8.23
C GLY A 286 15.50 17.66 8.45
N GLU A 287 16.02 17.34 9.65
CA GLU A 287 16.48 16.00 9.99
C GLU A 287 15.37 14.94 9.78
N GLY A 288 15.69 13.95 8.95
CA GLY A 288 14.79 12.88 8.50
C GLY A 288 14.06 13.16 7.17
N TYR A 289 14.07 14.41 6.68
CA TYR A 289 13.35 14.85 5.47
C TYR A 289 14.22 14.93 4.21
N ASN A 290 15.51 14.60 4.33
CA ASN A 290 16.36 14.27 3.20
C ASN A 290 16.69 12.77 3.28
N ILE A 291 16.44 12.00 2.21
CA ILE A 291 16.65 10.55 2.19
C ILE A 291 17.43 10.16 0.93
N ASN A 292 18.71 9.84 1.12
CA ASN A 292 19.56 9.36 0.04
C ASN A 292 19.66 7.83 0.05
N LEU A 293 19.63 7.24 -1.13
CA LEU A 293 19.74 5.80 -1.34
C LEU A 293 20.86 5.51 -2.35
N PRO A 294 22.11 5.42 -1.88
CA PRO A 294 23.28 5.30 -2.75
C PRO A 294 23.45 3.87 -3.29
N TRP A 295 23.43 3.70 -4.62
CA TRP A 295 23.82 2.45 -5.27
C TRP A 295 25.35 2.30 -5.29
N ASN A 296 25.84 1.24 -4.63
CA ASN A 296 27.27 0.96 -4.48
C ASN A 296 27.84 0.00 -5.54
N GLN A 297 27.05 -0.32 -6.57
CA GLN A 297 27.45 -1.07 -7.77
C GLN A 297 26.65 -0.55 -8.98
N ILE A 298 27.19 -0.70 -10.19
CA ILE A 298 26.47 -0.54 -11.45
C ILE A 298 25.53 -1.71 -11.75
N GLY A 299 24.71 -1.61 -12.79
CA GLY A 299 23.86 -2.70 -13.27
C GLY A 299 22.60 -2.97 -12.44
N MET A 300 22.18 -2.04 -11.56
CA MET A 300 20.93 -2.15 -10.79
C MET A 300 19.71 -2.23 -11.72
N ARG A 301 18.73 -3.06 -11.35
CA ARG A 301 17.58 -3.47 -12.17
C ARG A 301 16.24 -3.10 -11.55
N ASP A 302 15.17 -3.37 -12.27
CA ASP A 302 13.77 -3.10 -11.90
C ASP A 302 13.44 -3.49 -10.45
N ALA A 303 13.88 -4.68 -10.02
CA ALA A 303 13.65 -5.19 -8.67
C ALA A 303 14.38 -4.39 -7.58
N ASP A 304 15.52 -3.78 -7.87
CA ASP A 304 16.29 -2.96 -6.94
C ASP A 304 15.57 -1.62 -6.69
N TYR A 305 15.15 -0.94 -7.78
CA TYR A 305 14.38 0.30 -7.72
C TYR A 305 12.99 0.08 -7.08
N LEU A 306 12.29 -1.00 -7.45
CA LEU A 306 11.02 -1.38 -6.81
C LEU A 306 11.20 -1.69 -5.32
N SER A 307 12.28 -2.38 -4.93
CA SER A 307 12.57 -2.66 -3.52
C SER A 307 12.85 -1.37 -2.73
N ALA A 308 13.58 -0.41 -3.31
CA ALA A 308 13.78 0.91 -2.72
C ALA A 308 12.45 1.69 -2.54
N PHE A 309 11.58 1.66 -3.56
CA PHE A 309 10.27 2.31 -3.49
C PHE A 309 9.36 1.68 -2.43
N LEU A 310 9.22 0.35 -2.45
CA LEU A 310 8.32 -0.40 -1.57
C LEU A 310 8.80 -0.38 -0.11
N HIS A 311 10.09 -0.62 0.15
CA HIS A 311 10.58 -0.72 1.53
C HIS A 311 10.87 0.63 2.19
N ILE A 312 11.09 1.71 1.43
CA ILE A 312 11.45 3.03 1.98
C ILE A 312 10.50 4.14 1.52
N LEU A 313 10.43 4.46 0.22
CA LEU A 313 9.75 5.67 -0.25
C LEU A 313 8.26 5.70 0.08
N LEU A 314 7.51 4.66 -0.26
CA LEU A 314 6.05 4.66 -0.08
C LEU A 314 5.65 4.64 1.42
N PRO A 315 6.26 3.82 2.31
CA PRO A 315 6.04 3.92 3.75
C PRO A 315 6.26 5.33 4.32
N VAL A 316 7.30 6.03 3.86
CA VAL A 316 7.61 7.42 4.25
C VAL A 316 6.60 8.41 3.68
N ALA A 317 6.35 8.36 2.37
CA ALA A 317 5.43 9.27 1.69
C ALA A 317 4.01 9.22 2.27
N LEU A 318 3.56 8.03 2.67
CA LEU A 318 2.27 7.81 3.32
C LEU A 318 2.23 8.27 4.79
N GLU A 319 3.37 8.35 5.48
CA GLU A 319 3.47 9.01 6.80
C GLU A 319 3.55 10.54 6.68
N PHE A 320 4.22 11.03 5.64
CA PHE A 320 4.41 12.45 5.34
C PHE A 320 3.15 13.14 4.78
N GLN A 321 2.31 12.41 4.02
CA GLN A 321 1.08 12.91 3.40
C GLN A 321 1.30 14.18 2.56
N PRO A 322 2.05 14.09 1.44
CA PRO A 322 2.25 15.22 0.53
C PRO A 322 0.93 15.65 -0.12
N GLN A 323 0.84 16.94 -0.45
CA GLN A 323 -0.26 17.59 -1.19
C GLN A 323 0.12 17.91 -2.65
N LEU A 324 1.40 17.76 -2.98
CA LEU A 324 1.98 17.76 -4.33
C LEU A 324 3.17 16.78 -4.32
N VAL A 325 3.30 15.99 -5.39
CA VAL A 325 4.52 15.22 -5.68
C VAL A 325 5.19 15.80 -6.92
N LEU A 326 6.47 16.12 -6.80
CA LEU A 326 7.36 16.46 -7.91
C LEU A 326 8.30 15.29 -8.17
N VAL A 327 8.65 15.06 -9.44
CA VAL A 327 9.69 14.10 -9.82
C VAL A 327 10.77 14.81 -10.63
N ALA A 328 12.02 14.69 -10.17
CA ALA A 328 13.22 14.89 -10.96
C ALA A 328 13.41 13.60 -11.79
N ALA A 329 12.97 13.65 -13.06
CA ALA A 329 12.80 12.48 -13.90
C ALA A 329 13.94 12.36 -14.91
N GLY A 330 15.11 11.93 -14.43
CA GLY A 330 16.18 11.44 -15.27
C GLY A 330 15.84 10.07 -15.90
N PHE A 331 16.54 9.72 -16.97
CA PHE A 331 16.41 8.41 -17.63
C PHE A 331 17.77 7.77 -17.97
N ASP A 332 18.83 8.22 -17.32
CA ASP A 332 20.17 7.62 -17.36
C ASP A 332 20.32 6.41 -16.42
N SER A 333 19.36 6.23 -15.52
CA SER A 333 19.13 4.99 -14.79
C SER A 333 18.53 3.87 -15.68
N VAL A 334 18.11 4.18 -16.93
CA VAL A 334 17.61 3.19 -17.91
C VAL A 334 18.77 2.44 -18.57
N ILE A 335 18.55 1.15 -18.84
CA ILE A 335 19.49 0.25 -19.51
C ILE A 335 20.05 0.83 -20.81
N GLY A 336 21.38 0.76 -20.96
CA GLY A 336 22.11 1.23 -22.13
C GLY A 336 22.52 2.70 -22.10
N ASP A 337 22.25 3.44 -21.03
CA ASP A 337 22.80 4.79 -20.84
C ASP A 337 24.34 4.77 -20.61
N PRO A 338 25.13 5.64 -21.26
CA PRO A 338 26.59 5.64 -21.17
C PRO A 338 27.16 6.25 -19.87
N LYS A 339 26.35 6.87 -19.00
CA LYS A 339 26.79 7.42 -17.70
C LYS A 339 26.29 6.59 -16.53
N GLY A 340 25.02 6.19 -16.55
CA GLY A 340 24.43 5.47 -15.43
C GLY A 340 24.97 4.05 -15.27
N GLU A 341 25.26 3.36 -16.38
CA GLU A 341 25.66 1.95 -16.42
C GLU A 341 24.67 1.01 -15.68
N MET A 342 23.42 1.46 -15.52
CA MET A 342 22.35 0.71 -14.86
C MET A 342 21.64 -0.23 -15.84
N SER A 343 20.70 -1.02 -15.32
CA SER A 343 19.96 -2.03 -16.07
C SER A 343 18.48 -2.08 -15.69
N ALA A 344 17.92 -0.95 -15.24
CA ALA A 344 16.47 -0.78 -15.14
C ALA A 344 15.87 -0.63 -16.53
N THR A 345 14.77 -1.31 -16.79
CA THR A 345 14.06 -1.26 -18.06
C THR A 345 13.24 0.04 -18.20
N PRO A 346 12.89 0.49 -19.42
CA PRO A 346 11.89 1.55 -19.59
C PRO A 346 10.57 1.22 -18.88
N ALA A 347 10.21 -0.06 -18.82
CA ALA A 347 9.02 -0.55 -18.14
C ALA A 347 9.03 -0.20 -16.64
N CYS A 348 10.16 -0.36 -15.94
CA CYS A 348 10.30 -0.01 -14.51
C CYS A 348 9.73 1.38 -14.17
N PHE A 349 10.02 2.40 -14.99
CA PHE A 349 9.60 3.79 -14.73
C PHE A 349 8.08 4.00 -14.86
N ALA A 350 7.37 3.17 -15.62
CA ALA A 350 5.91 3.14 -15.59
C ALA A 350 5.39 2.66 -14.21
N HIS A 351 6.02 1.64 -13.62
CA HIS A 351 5.67 1.17 -12.27
C HIS A 351 6.07 2.18 -11.20
N LEU A 352 7.24 2.82 -11.28
CA LEU A 352 7.64 3.88 -10.35
C LEU A 352 6.66 5.07 -10.40
N THR A 353 6.22 5.45 -11.60
CA THR A 353 5.15 6.46 -11.79
C THR A 353 3.84 6.01 -11.16
N HIS A 354 3.39 4.80 -11.48
CA HIS A 354 2.14 4.21 -10.97
C HIS A 354 2.12 4.14 -9.44
N LEU A 355 3.22 3.76 -8.80
CA LEU A 355 3.35 3.71 -7.34
C LEU A 355 3.22 5.09 -6.66
N LEU A 356 3.51 6.20 -7.37
CA LEU A 356 3.34 7.56 -6.86
C LEU A 356 1.94 8.14 -7.10
N MET A 357 1.17 7.61 -8.07
CA MET A 357 -0.16 8.14 -8.45
C MET A 357 -1.25 8.11 -7.36
N PRO A 358 -1.21 7.29 -6.28
CA PRO A 358 -2.13 7.42 -5.14
C PRO A 358 -1.85 8.64 -4.25
N LEU A 359 -0.62 9.14 -4.26
CA LEU A 359 -0.18 10.24 -3.41
C LEU A 359 -0.84 11.55 -3.85
N SER A 360 -1.14 12.43 -2.88
CA SER A 360 -1.70 13.76 -3.13
C SER A 360 -3.01 13.82 -3.92
N GLY A 361 -3.70 12.68 -4.11
CA GLY A 361 -4.86 12.57 -5.02
C GLY A 361 -4.47 12.58 -6.50
N GLY A 362 -3.31 12.01 -6.85
CA GLY A 362 -2.80 11.97 -8.22
C GLY A 362 -2.08 13.22 -8.70
N LYS A 363 -1.89 14.22 -7.82
CA LYS A 363 -1.21 15.50 -8.12
C LYS A 363 0.31 15.31 -8.25
N LEU A 364 0.70 14.81 -9.41
CA LEU A 364 2.05 14.39 -9.77
C LEU A 364 2.55 15.23 -10.96
N VAL A 365 3.67 15.93 -10.80
CA VAL A 365 4.32 16.70 -11.87
C VAL A 365 5.76 16.24 -12.03
N LEU A 366 6.17 15.93 -13.26
CA LEU A 366 7.50 15.45 -13.57
C LEU A 366 8.26 16.49 -14.42
N SER A 367 9.53 16.71 -14.07
CA SER A 367 10.50 17.53 -14.79
C SER A 367 11.52 16.59 -15.43
N LEU A 368 11.78 16.69 -16.73
CA LEU A 368 12.87 15.95 -17.37
C LEU A 368 14.23 16.45 -16.83
N GLU A 369 15.08 15.52 -16.38
CA GLU A 369 16.44 15.82 -15.93
C GLU A 369 17.48 15.19 -16.88
N GLY A 370 18.24 14.17 -16.45
CA GLY A 370 19.25 13.44 -17.24
C GLY A 370 18.72 12.34 -18.17
N GLY A 371 19.59 11.41 -18.55
CA GLY A 371 19.35 10.41 -19.62
C GLY A 371 19.89 10.84 -20.98
N TYR A 372 20.85 10.08 -21.50
CA TYR A 372 21.73 10.46 -22.61
C TYR A 372 21.83 9.41 -23.73
N ASN A 373 21.44 8.15 -23.47
CA ASN A 373 21.06 7.26 -24.56
C ASN A 373 19.67 7.67 -25.10
N LEU A 374 19.65 8.21 -26.33
CA LEU A 374 18.45 8.75 -26.96
C LEU A 374 17.29 7.75 -27.08
N GLN A 375 17.56 6.45 -27.28
CA GLN A 375 16.52 5.43 -27.34
C GLN A 375 15.95 5.12 -25.96
N SER A 376 16.83 4.84 -24.99
CA SER A 376 16.47 4.53 -23.60
C SER A 376 15.68 5.68 -22.95
N LEU A 377 16.14 6.92 -23.18
CA LEU A 377 15.47 8.16 -22.80
C LEU A 377 14.05 8.25 -23.36
N ALA A 378 13.90 8.06 -24.68
CA ALA A 378 12.62 8.22 -25.36
C ALA A 378 11.63 7.10 -24.98
N GLU A 379 12.09 5.87 -24.82
CA GLU A 379 11.25 4.74 -24.38
C GLU A 379 10.84 4.85 -22.91
N GLY A 380 11.76 5.23 -22.02
CA GLY A 380 11.45 5.51 -20.61
C GLY A 380 10.42 6.63 -20.45
N THR A 381 10.60 7.72 -21.21
CA THR A 381 9.64 8.84 -21.22
C THR A 381 8.26 8.41 -21.73
N CYS A 382 8.19 7.54 -22.76
CA CYS A 382 6.92 7.00 -23.24
C CYS A 382 6.23 6.10 -22.20
N ALA A 383 6.99 5.26 -21.49
CA ALA A 383 6.46 4.35 -20.47
C ALA A 383 5.88 5.12 -19.28
N VAL A 384 6.59 6.15 -18.80
CA VAL A 384 6.11 7.12 -17.80
C VAL A 384 4.83 7.81 -18.27
N LEU A 385 4.79 8.33 -19.51
CA LEU A 385 3.63 9.06 -20.00
C LEU A 385 2.39 8.16 -20.19
N LYS A 386 2.57 6.89 -20.59
CA LYS A 386 1.49 5.88 -20.57
C LYS A 386 0.88 5.74 -19.17
N ALA A 387 1.71 5.58 -18.13
CA ALA A 387 1.23 5.48 -16.75
C ALA A 387 0.46 6.75 -16.30
N LEU A 388 0.97 7.95 -16.62
CA LEU A 388 0.29 9.22 -16.30
C LEU A 388 -1.10 9.34 -16.97
N LEU A 389 -1.21 8.87 -18.22
CA LEU A 389 -2.46 8.78 -18.98
C LEU A 389 -3.38 7.64 -18.50
N GLY A 390 -2.99 6.89 -17.46
CA GLY A 390 -3.75 5.80 -16.88
C GLY A 390 -3.87 4.58 -17.79
N ASP A 391 -2.88 4.32 -18.65
CA ASP A 391 -2.71 3.00 -19.30
C ASP A 391 -2.23 1.97 -18.26
N PRO A 392 -2.40 0.65 -18.55
CA PRO A 392 -1.90 -0.39 -17.67
C PRO A 392 -0.38 -0.32 -17.54
N CYS A 393 0.15 -0.76 -16.40
CA CYS A 393 1.58 -1.02 -16.29
C CYS A 393 2.00 -2.13 -17.29
N PRO A 394 3.21 -2.07 -17.84
CA PRO A 394 3.79 -3.14 -18.66
C PRO A 394 4.04 -4.44 -17.86
N LEU A 395 4.53 -5.48 -18.52
CA LEU A 395 5.13 -6.64 -17.84
C LEU A 395 6.63 -6.42 -17.63
N LEU A 396 7.13 -6.78 -16.44
CA LEU A 396 8.53 -6.62 -16.09
C LEU A 396 9.38 -7.85 -16.48
N GLU A 397 10.58 -7.57 -17.00
CA GLU A 397 11.51 -8.60 -17.51
C GLU A 397 12.35 -9.24 -16.39
N SER A 398 12.37 -10.57 -16.36
CA SER A 398 13.00 -11.34 -15.28
C SER A 398 14.54 -11.39 -15.34
N PRO A 399 15.22 -11.84 -14.27
CA PRO A 399 14.73 -12.04 -12.89
C PRO A 399 14.33 -10.73 -12.21
N LEU A 400 13.33 -10.82 -11.33
CA LEU A 400 12.81 -9.72 -10.51
C LEU A 400 13.22 -9.89 -9.03
N THR A 401 14.45 -10.38 -8.87
CA THR A 401 15.13 -10.65 -7.60
C THR A 401 16.12 -9.52 -7.34
N PRO A 402 15.99 -8.71 -6.28
CA PRO A 402 16.93 -7.63 -6.01
C PRO A 402 18.31 -8.16 -5.64
N CYS A 403 19.35 -7.44 -6.04
CA CYS A 403 20.73 -7.85 -5.83
C CYS A 403 21.22 -7.58 -4.40
N ALA A 404 22.28 -8.28 -3.99
CA ALA A 404 22.84 -8.14 -2.65
C ALA A 404 23.35 -6.72 -2.34
N SER A 405 23.85 -5.98 -3.35
CA SER A 405 24.30 -4.59 -3.16
C SER A 405 23.12 -3.64 -2.94
N ALA A 406 22.01 -3.81 -3.66
CA ALA A 406 20.81 -3.00 -3.45
C ALA A 406 20.18 -3.28 -2.09
N LEU A 407 20.03 -4.56 -1.72
CA LEU A 407 19.55 -4.98 -0.40
C LEU A 407 20.42 -4.40 0.74
N CYS A 408 21.73 -4.30 0.54
CA CYS A 408 22.65 -3.64 1.48
C CYS A 408 22.35 -2.14 1.62
N SER A 409 22.33 -1.39 0.51
CA SER A 409 22.02 0.06 0.52
C SER A 409 20.63 0.38 1.08
N ILE A 410 19.61 -0.43 0.75
CA ILE A 410 18.25 -0.31 1.31
C ILE A 410 18.29 -0.60 2.83
N SER A 411 19.04 -1.61 3.28
CA SER A 411 19.16 -1.94 4.72
C SER A 411 19.87 -0.85 5.52
N GLN A 412 20.94 -0.26 4.99
CA GLN A 412 21.64 0.87 5.61
C GLN A 412 20.72 2.09 5.71
N THR A 413 20.04 2.45 4.62
CA THR A 413 19.09 3.57 4.58
C THR A 413 17.91 3.35 5.56
N LEU A 414 17.35 2.14 5.63
CA LEU A 414 16.35 1.76 6.63
C LEU A 414 16.86 1.92 8.06
N ALA A 415 18.07 1.45 8.37
CA ALA A 415 18.66 1.56 9.70
C ALA A 415 18.78 3.04 10.12
N VAL A 416 19.23 3.91 9.22
CA VAL A 416 19.37 5.35 9.46
C VAL A 416 18.02 6.05 9.65
N HIS A 417 17.02 5.74 8.81
CA HIS A 417 15.75 6.48 8.77
C HIS A 417 14.65 5.96 9.71
N SER A 418 14.74 4.71 10.20
CA SER A 418 13.77 4.10 11.14
C SER A 418 13.56 4.86 12.46
N LYS A 419 14.54 5.68 12.87
CA LYS A 419 14.42 6.56 14.04
C LYS A 419 13.45 7.72 13.80
N TYR A 420 13.47 8.32 12.60
CA TYR A 420 12.62 9.45 12.20
C TYR A 420 11.21 8.99 11.81
N TRP A 421 11.12 7.98 10.93
CA TRP A 421 9.87 7.52 10.34
C TRP A 421 9.34 6.27 11.06
N LYS A 422 8.07 6.31 11.48
CA LYS A 422 7.43 5.22 12.23
C LYS A 422 7.07 4.05 11.33
N ASN A 423 6.71 4.31 10.07
CA ASN A 423 6.37 3.28 9.09
C ASN A 423 7.60 2.46 8.62
N LEU A 424 8.82 2.95 8.86
CA LEU A 424 10.08 2.23 8.60
C LEU A 424 10.55 1.37 9.77
N ARG A 425 9.84 1.36 10.90
CA ARG A 425 10.26 0.59 12.08
C ARG A 425 9.96 -0.89 11.89
N ARG A 426 10.98 -1.72 12.04
CA ARG A 426 10.90 -3.18 12.00
C ARG A 426 11.26 -3.74 13.38
N THR A 427 10.61 -4.82 13.78
CA THR A 427 10.94 -5.56 15.00
C THR A 427 12.04 -6.57 14.69
N SER A 428 13.04 -6.72 15.56
CA SER A 428 14.04 -7.79 15.44
C SER A 428 13.48 -9.08 16.02
N THR A 429 13.48 -10.15 15.22
CA THR A 429 13.17 -11.52 15.64
C THR A 429 14.47 -12.28 15.91
N ASP A 430 14.54 -13.01 17.03
CA ASP A 430 15.67 -13.92 17.33
C ASP A 430 15.60 -15.20 16.46
N VAL A 431 15.87 -15.06 15.17
CA VAL A 431 16.03 -16.19 14.24
C VAL A 431 17.53 -16.53 14.15
N PRO A 432 17.92 -17.82 14.23
CA PRO A 432 19.32 -18.21 14.07
C PRO A 432 19.89 -17.73 12.73
N ARG A 433 21.10 -17.16 12.76
CA ARG A 433 21.91 -16.99 11.54
C ARG A 433 22.17 -18.38 10.95
N GLU A 434 21.69 -18.62 9.73
CA GLU A 434 21.91 -19.90 9.06
C GLU A 434 23.40 -20.13 8.78
N ASN A 435 23.87 -21.36 9.02
CA ASN A 435 25.27 -21.74 8.87
C ASN A 435 25.64 -21.98 7.39
N GLY A 436 25.70 -20.92 6.58
CA GLY A 436 26.36 -20.91 5.28
C GLY A 436 25.82 -21.88 4.22
N GLY A 437 24.56 -22.29 4.32
CA GLY A 437 23.86 -23.00 3.24
C GLY A 437 23.55 -22.05 2.07
N GLU A 438 23.43 -22.60 0.87
CA GLU A 438 22.97 -21.82 -0.29
C GLU A 438 21.51 -21.40 -0.08
N ALA A 439 21.26 -20.09 -0.06
CA ALA A 439 19.93 -19.54 0.25
C ALA A 439 18.94 -19.79 -0.90
N GLY A 440 18.15 -20.86 -0.79
CA GLY A 440 17.27 -21.41 -1.82
C GLY A 440 16.25 -20.42 -2.38
N THR A 441 16.65 -19.69 -3.42
CA THR A 441 15.74 -18.87 -4.25
C THR A 441 14.79 -19.80 -4.99
N VAL A 442 13.49 -19.63 -4.75
CA VAL A 442 12.43 -20.48 -5.33
C VAL A 442 12.48 -20.50 -6.87
N PHE A 443 12.77 -19.35 -7.47
CA PHE A 443 13.07 -19.25 -8.89
C PHE A 443 14.59 -19.20 -9.12
N PRO A 444 15.14 -20.01 -10.05
CA PRO A 444 16.52 -19.83 -10.46
C PRO A 444 16.70 -18.45 -11.13
N PRO A 445 17.79 -17.72 -10.88
CA PRO A 445 18.00 -16.41 -11.48
C PRO A 445 18.11 -16.55 -13.00
N GLY A 446 17.09 -16.07 -13.71
CA GLY A 446 17.08 -16.06 -15.17
C GLY A 446 18.27 -15.27 -15.74
N HIS A 447 18.77 -15.67 -16.90
CA HIS A 447 19.80 -14.88 -17.57
C HIS A 447 19.21 -13.54 -18.05
N PRO A 448 19.84 -12.39 -17.75
CA PRO A 448 19.40 -11.11 -18.29
C PRO A 448 19.48 -11.13 -19.82
N LEU A 449 18.45 -10.60 -20.47
CA LEU A 449 18.44 -10.42 -21.91
C LEU A 449 19.37 -9.27 -22.33
N PRO A 450 19.90 -9.27 -23.57
CA PRO A 450 20.69 -8.15 -24.08
C PRO A 450 19.88 -6.85 -24.09
N ALA A 451 20.52 -5.71 -23.81
CA ALA A 451 19.86 -4.40 -23.79
C ALA A 451 19.06 -4.09 -25.07
N ALA A 452 19.60 -4.45 -26.24
CA ALA A 452 18.92 -4.26 -27.53
C ALA A 452 17.65 -5.13 -27.68
N GLU A 453 17.58 -6.30 -27.03
CA GLU A 453 16.37 -7.12 -27.01
C GLU A 453 15.32 -6.53 -26.06
N ILE A 454 15.75 -6.07 -24.88
CA ILE A 454 14.88 -5.41 -23.89
C ILE A 454 14.25 -4.13 -24.48
N LEU A 455 15.04 -3.27 -25.13
CA LEU A 455 14.54 -2.08 -25.81
C LEU A 455 13.65 -2.45 -27.02
N SER A 456 13.98 -3.50 -27.79
CA SER A 456 13.11 -3.99 -28.87
C SER A 456 11.74 -4.51 -28.37
N LYS A 457 11.71 -5.20 -27.22
CA LYS A 457 10.48 -5.60 -26.53
C LYS A 457 9.70 -4.38 -26.03
N SER A 458 10.35 -3.45 -25.35
CA SER A 458 9.72 -2.22 -24.86
C SER A 458 9.13 -1.40 -26.01
N ALA A 459 9.86 -1.22 -27.10
CA ALA A 459 9.37 -0.58 -28.32
C ALA A 459 8.13 -1.27 -28.92
N ALA A 460 7.98 -2.59 -28.79
CA ALA A 460 6.79 -3.32 -29.22
C ALA A 460 5.61 -3.18 -28.24
N GLU A 461 5.87 -3.25 -26.93
CA GLU A 461 4.87 -3.05 -25.87
C GLU A 461 4.32 -1.62 -25.83
N LEU A 462 5.16 -0.63 -26.15
CA LEU A 462 4.75 0.76 -26.37
C LEU A 462 3.75 0.90 -27.53
N MET A 463 3.75 -0.01 -28.50
CA MET A 463 2.81 -0.03 -29.64
C MET A 463 1.57 -0.91 -29.43
N LEU A 464 1.43 -1.60 -28.29
CA LEU A 464 0.23 -2.40 -28.02
C LEU A 464 -1.01 -1.52 -27.82
N PRO A 465 -2.15 -1.85 -28.46
CA PRO A 465 -3.41 -1.12 -28.29
C PRO A 465 -4.03 -1.42 -26.93
N ARG A 466 -4.62 -0.39 -26.30
CA ARG A 466 -5.39 -0.52 -25.05
C ARG A 466 -6.69 -1.29 -25.29
N PRO A 467 -7.16 -2.14 -24.34
CA PRO A 467 -8.50 -2.74 -24.39
C PRO A 467 -9.62 -1.68 -24.58
N PRO A 468 -10.68 -1.96 -25.37
CA PRO A 468 -11.76 -0.99 -25.64
C PRO A 468 -12.61 -0.60 -24.42
N SER A 469 -12.46 -1.32 -23.31
CA SER A 469 -13.11 -1.02 -22.03
C SER A 469 -12.16 -1.40 -20.90
N CYS A 470 -12.00 -0.53 -19.90
CA CYS A 470 -11.02 -0.77 -18.85
C CYS A 470 -11.49 -1.84 -17.85
N THR A 471 -12.71 -1.69 -17.33
CA THR A 471 -13.20 -2.50 -16.19
C THR A 471 -14.47 -3.28 -16.56
N GLY A 472 -14.44 -4.59 -16.37
CA GLY A 472 -15.62 -5.45 -16.39
C GLY A 472 -16.36 -5.44 -15.06
N LEU A 473 -17.69 -5.54 -15.08
CA LEU A 473 -18.52 -5.68 -13.88
C LEU A 473 -19.46 -6.87 -14.04
N VAL A 474 -19.48 -7.77 -13.07
CA VAL A 474 -20.41 -8.92 -13.00
C VAL A 474 -21.31 -8.79 -11.78
N TYR A 475 -22.62 -8.95 -12.00
CA TYR A 475 -23.66 -9.01 -10.97
C TYR A 475 -24.91 -9.66 -11.57
N ASP A 476 -25.62 -10.47 -10.78
CA ASP A 476 -26.92 -11.05 -11.11
C ASP A 476 -27.79 -11.09 -9.83
N GLU A 477 -29.03 -10.63 -9.94
CA GLU A 477 -29.98 -10.55 -8.83
C GLU A 477 -30.40 -11.93 -8.30
N LYS A 478 -30.30 -12.99 -9.11
CA LYS A 478 -30.55 -14.39 -8.66
C LYS A 478 -29.66 -14.83 -7.52
N MET A 479 -28.47 -14.23 -7.35
CA MET A 479 -27.61 -14.53 -6.19
C MET A 479 -28.24 -14.06 -4.86
N THR A 480 -29.34 -13.29 -4.89
CA THR A 480 -30.14 -12.96 -3.68
C THR A 480 -31.07 -14.09 -3.24
N GLU A 481 -31.36 -15.10 -4.07
CA GLU A 481 -32.26 -16.21 -3.71
C GLU A 481 -31.69 -17.14 -2.61
N HIS A 482 -30.40 -17.06 -2.32
CA HIS A 482 -29.80 -17.77 -1.20
C HIS A 482 -30.08 -17.03 0.12
N TYR A 483 -30.84 -17.62 1.05
CA TYR A 483 -31.10 -17.00 2.36
C TYR A 483 -31.25 -18.02 3.49
N ASN A 484 -31.11 -17.57 4.73
CA ASN A 484 -31.33 -18.38 5.92
C ASN A 484 -32.83 -18.43 6.27
N MET A 485 -33.40 -19.63 6.34
CA MET A 485 -34.84 -19.83 6.59
C MET A 485 -35.21 -19.83 8.09
N TRP A 486 -34.24 -19.73 9.00
CA TRP A 486 -34.43 -19.86 10.45
C TRP A 486 -33.91 -18.66 11.25
N ASP A 487 -32.81 -18.05 10.80
CA ASP A 487 -32.26 -16.83 11.37
C ASP A 487 -32.26 -15.69 10.33
N SER A 488 -33.18 -14.73 10.51
CA SER A 488 -33.28 -13.53 9.67
C SER A 488 -32.30 -12.42 10.07
N GLN A 489 -31.48 -12.61 11.10
CA GLN A 489 -30.40 -11.71 11.50
C GLN A 489 -29.02 -12.24 11.08
N HIS A 490 -28.97 -13.37 10.38
CA HIS A 490 -27.76 -14.00 9.90
C HIS A 490 -26.94 -13.05 9.01
N PRO A 491 -25.62 -12.86 9.25
CA PRO A 491 -24.85 -11.76 8.65
C PRO A 491 -24.68 -11.85 7.13
N GLU A 492 -24.62 -13.06 6.55
CA GLU A 492 -24.54 -13.26 5.10
C GLU A 492 -25.90 -13.03 4.42
N LEU A 493 -26.29 -11.75 4.36
CA LEU A 493 -27.59 -11.29 3.86
C LEU A 493 -27.63 -11.18 2.32
N PRO A 494 -28.76 -11.53 1.66
CA PRO A 494 -29.02 -11.22 0.24
C PRO A 494 -28.76 -9.76 -0.13
N GLN A 495 -29.05 -8.84 0.78
CA GLN A 495 -28.90 -7.40 0.60
C GLN A 495 -27.45 -6.96 0.40
N ARG A 496 -26.45 -7.79 0.72
CA ARG A 496 -25.02 -7.47 0.53
C ARG A 496 -24.72 -7.09 -0.92
N VAL A 497 -25.00 -8.00 -1.85
CA VAL A 497 -24.72 -7.79 -3.28
C VAL A 497 -25.62 -6.74 -3.91
N SER A 498 -26.89 -6.64 -3.51
CA SER A 498 -27.81 -5.65 -4.08
C SER A 498 -27.52 -4.22 -3.60
N ARG A 499 -27.11 -4.01 -2.34
CA ARG A 499 -26.65 -2.69 -1.85
C ARG A 499 -25.33 -2.27 -2.50
N ILE A 500 -24.37 -3.19 -2.67
CA ILE A 500 -23.14 -2.91 -3.42
C ILE A 500 -23.48 -2.50 -4.86
N PHE A 501 -24.33 -3.25 -5.56
CA PHE A 501 -24.71 -2.93 -6.94
C PHE A 501 -25.52 -1.62 -7.05
N GLN A 502 -26.44 -1.36 -6.11
CA GLN A 502 -27.15 -0.08 -5.99
C GLN A 502 -26.16 1.08 -5.85
N ARG A 503 -25.14 0.95 -4.98
CA ARG A 503 -24.13 2.00 -4.76
C ARG A 503 -23.26 2.24 -6.00
N HIS A 504 -22.96 1.20 -6.77
CA HIS A 504 -22.34 1.34 -8.10
C HIS A 504 -23.26 2.04 -9.12
N GLY A 505 -24.58 1.99 -8.93
CA GLY A 505 -25.56 2.77 -9.69
C GLY A 505 -25.56 4.24 -9.28
N GLU A 506 -25.69 4.53 -7.99
CA GLU A 506 -25.69 5.88 -7.41
C GLU A 506 -24.42 6.66 -7.78
N LEU A 507 -23.25 6.02 -7.72
CA LEU A 507 -21.96 6.60 -8.09
C LEU A 507 -21.64 6.48 -9.59
N ARG A 508 -22.63 6.09 -10.41
CA ARG A 508 -22.56 5.94 -11.88
C ARG A 508 -21.41 5.06 -12.40
N LEU A 509 -20.86 4.19 -11.55
CA LEU A 509 -19.80 3.24 -11.91
C LEU A 509 -20.32 2.15 -12.86
N THR A 510 -21.60 1.76 -12.74
CA THR A 510 -22.25 0.82 -13.65
C THR A 510 -22.31 1.32 -15.11
N GLU A 511 -22.41 2.63 -15.33
CA GLU A 511 -22.35 3.25 -16.68
C GLU A 511 -20.93 3.25 -17.26
N ARG A 512 -19.92 3.17 -16.40
CA ARG A 512 -18.48 3.25 -16.75
C ARG A 512 -17.82 1.88 -16.94
N CYS A 513 -18.43 0.82 -16.43
CA CYS A 513 -17.93 -0.55 -16.55
C CYS A 513 -18.59 -1.30 -17.72
N CYS A 514 -17.85 -2.21 -18.36
CA CYS A 514 -18.41 -3.19 -19.29
C CYS A 514 -19.20 -4.24 -18.48
N ARG A 515 -20.53 -4.27 -18.61
CA ARG A 515 -21.36 -5.27 -17.92
C ARG A 515 -21.14 -6.65 -18.57
N LEU A 516 -20.51 -7.56 -17.84
CA LEU A 516 -20.28 -8.94 -18.25
C LEU A 516 -21.50 -9.80 -17.88
N PRO A 517 -21.83 -10.84 -18.66
CA PRO A 517 -22.89 -11.78 -18.32
C PRO A 517 -22.47 -12.65 -17.13
N ALA A 518 -23.37 -12.88 -16.19
CA ALA A 518 -23.24 -13.97 -15.23
C ALA A 518 -23.61 -15.30 -15.91
N ARG A 519 -22.98 -16.40 -15.48
CA ARG A 519 -23.34 -17.77 -15.90
C ARG A 519 -23.24 -18.74 -14.75
N LEU A 520 -23.88 -19.90 -14.90
CA LEU A 520 -23.64 -21.03 -14.00
C LEU A 520 -22.32 -21.71 -14.36
N ALA A 521 -21.50 -22.03 -13.36
CA ALA A 521 -20.43 -23.02 -13.47
C ALA A 521 -21.02 -24.40 -13.82
N SER A 522 -20.37 -25.15 -14.70
CA SER A 522 -20.67 -26.56 -14.97
C SER A 522 -20.10 -27.46 -13.87
N GLU A 523 -20.56 -28.71 -13.81
CA GLU A 523 -20.08 -29.67 -12.80
C GLU A 523 -18.61 -30.08 -13.09
N GLU A 524 -18.20 -30.05 -14.36
CA GLU A 524 -16.82 -30.25 -14.84
C GLU A 524 -15.89 -29.04 -14.60
N GLU A 525 -16.46 -27.88 -14.26
CA GLU A 525 -15.73 -26.72 -13.76
C GLU A 525 -15.63 -26.76 -12.24
N LEU A 526 -16.72 -27.01 -11.50
CA LEU A 526 -16.68 -27.20 -10.03
C LEU A 526 -15.68 -28.28 -9.62
N ARG A 527 -15.57 -29.36 -10.42
CA ARG A 527 -14.62 -30.46 -10.21
C ARG A 527 -13.15 -30.14 -10.53
N MET A 528 -12.81 -28.87 -10.80
CA MET A 528 -11.40 -28.44 -10.85
C MET A 528 -10.80 -28.26 -9.45
N CYS A 529 -11.62 -27.99 -8.43
CA CYS A 529 -11.19 -27.87 -7.03
C CYS A 529 -11.94 -28.84 -6.09
N HIS A 530 -13.17 -29.23 -6.43
CA HIS A 530 -14.04 -29.98 -5.53
C HIS A 530 -14.23 -31.44 -5.94
N SER A 531 -14.39 -32.33 -4.94
CA SER A 531 -14.63 -33.74 -5.15
C SER A 531 -16.02 -33.99 -5.76
N LEU A 532 -16.14 -35.03 -6.60
CA LEU A 532 -17.43 -35.41 -7.21
C LEU A 532 -18.50 -35.71 -6.16
N ALA A 533 -18.12 -36.37 -5.06
CA ALA A 533 -19.05 -36.71 -3.98
C ALA A 533 -19.60 -35.46 -3.28
N TYR A 534 -18.77 -34.45 -3.05
CA TYR A 534 -19.21 -33.18 -2.48
C TYR A 534 -20.07 -32.37 -3.45
N VAL A 535 -19.68 -32.26 -4.73
CA VAL A 535 -20.49 -31.57 -5.75
C VAL A 535 -21.88 -32.18 -5.88
N GLU A 536 -22.01 -33.52 -5.91
CA GLU A 536 -23.33 -34.20 -5.91
C GLU A 536 -24.09 -34.01 -4.59
N THR A 537 -23.39 -33.94 -3.45
CA THR A 537 -24.02 -33.68 -2.14
C THR A 537 -24.65 -32.29 -2.12
N VAL A 538 -23.91 -31.23 -2.48
CA VAL A 538 -24.45 -29.86 -2.54
C VAL A 538 -25.54 -29.75 -3.61
N LYS A 539 -25.37 -30.37 -4.79
CA LYS A 539 -26.37 -30.46 -5.86
C LYS A 539 -27.69 -31.06 -5.40
N SER A 540 -27.64 -32.11 -4.57
CA SER A 540 -28.84 -32.77 -4.03
C SER A 540 -29.69 -31.86 -3.12
N THR A 541 -29.09 -30.82 -2.51
CA THR A 541 -29.81 -29.89 -1.62
C THR A 541 -30.94 -29.15 -2.33
N ALA A 542 -30.82 -28.87 -3.63
CA ALA A 542 -31.84 -28.19 -4.42
C ALA A 542 -33.21 -28.92 -4.46
N ALA A 543 -33.22 -30.23 -4.16
CA ALA A 543 -34.44 -31.05 -4.08
C ALA A 543 -34.86 -31.39 -2.63
N MET A 544 -34.13 -30.94 -1.61
CA MET A 544 -34.42 -31.24 -0.21
C MET A 544 -35.54 -30.35 0.36
N LYS A 545 -36.22 -30.87 1.39
CA LYS A 545 -37.21 -30.11 2.16
C LYS A 545 -36.51 -29.24 3.22
N PRO A 546 -37.09 -28.10 3.66
CA PRO A 546 -36.44 -27.21 4.63
C PRO A 546 -35.89 -27.89 5.90
N ARG A 547 -36.61 -28.85 6.50
CA ARG A 547 -36.10 -29.56 7.70
C ARG A 547 -34.88 -30.45 7.43
N ASP A 548 -34.73 -30.93 6.21
CA ASP A 548 -33.59 -31.75 5.80
C ASP A 548 -32.43 -30.86 5.34
N LEU A 549 -32.72 -29.71 4.72
CA LEU A 549 -31.77 -28.62 4.47
C LEU A 549 -31.14 -28.08 5.76
N HIS A 550 -31.92 -27.87 6.82
CA HIS A 550 -31.40 -27.47 8.13
C HIS A 550 -30.39 -28.49 8.66
N ARG A 551 -30.79 -29.77 8.72
CA ARG A 551 -29.93 -30.88 9.14
C ARG A 551 -28.71 -31.07 8.24
N GLN A 552 -28.75 -30.61 6.99
CA GLN A 552 -27.61 -30.63 6.08
C GLN A 552 -26.66 -29.44 6.30
N GLY A 553 -27.17 -28.27 6.70
CA GLY A 553 -26.35 -27.17 7.20
C GLY A 553 -25.64 -27.53 8.51
N ASP A 554 -26.37 -28.13 9.45
CA ASP A 554 -25.88 -28.55 10.78
C ASP A 554 -24.73 -29.60 10.74
N GLN A 555 -24.43 -30.18 9.57
CA GLN A 555 -23.28 -31.08 9.35
C GLN A 555 -21.96 -30.34 9.07
N TYR A 556 -22.03 -29.04 8.78
CA TYR A 556 -20.89 -28.21 8.39
C TYR A 556 -20.67 -27.06 9.39
N ASN A 557 -19.45 -26.52 9.43
CA ASN A 557 -19.13 -25.40 10.30
C ASN A 557 -19.67 -24.07 9.72
N SER A 558 -20.60 -23.42 10.40
CA SER A 558 -21.21 -22.14 10.00
C SER A 558 -21.80 -22.13 8.57
N ILE A 559 -22.72 -23.04 8.27
CA ILE A 559 -23.44 -23.11 6.98
C ILE A 559 -24.95 -23.14 7.19
N PHE A 560 -25.67 -22.36 6.39
CA PHE A 560 -27.13 -22.40 6.24
C PHE A 560 -27.48 -22.72 4.79
N ILE A 561 -28.49 -23.55 4.54
CA ILE A 561 -28.83 -24.02 3.17
C ILE A 561 -30.31 -23.81 2.87
N CYS A 562 -30.59 -23.34 1.66
CA CYS A 562 -31.93 -23.22 1.07
C CYS A 562 -31.95 -23.87 -0.33
N ALA A 563 -33.13 -24.01 -0.95
CA ALA A 563 -33.23 -24.70 -2.24
C ALA A 563 -32.40 -24.04 -3.36
N SER A 564 -32.31 -22.70 -3.41
CA SER A 564 -31.52 -21.98 -4.42
C SER A 564 -30.00 -21.94 -4.12
N SER A 565 -29.53 -22.37 -2.94
CA SER A 565 -28.11 -22.27 -2.52
C SER A 565 -27.14 -22.82 -3.57
N TYR A 566 -27.44 -23.98 -4.16
CA TYR A 566 -26.61 -24.61 -5.19
C TYR A 566 -26.58 -23.82 -6.51
N GLU A 567 -27.70 -23.23 -6.94
CA GLU A 567 -27.73 -22.39 -8.16
C GLU A 567 -27.00 -21.06 -7.92
N CYS A 568 -27.19 -20.41 -6.77
CA CYS A 568 -26.48 -19.20 -6.40
C CYS A 568 -24.95 -19.43 -6.32
N ALA A 569 -24.50 -20.51 -5.67
CA ALA A 569 -23.06 -20.83 -5.58
C ALA A 569 -22.43 -21.11 -6.96
N ARG A 570 -23.18 -21.77 -7.86
CA ARG A 570 -22.75 -21.95 -9.26
C ARG A 570 -22.72 -20.64 -10.05
N LEU A 571 -23.64 -19.72 -9.75
CA LEU A 571 -23.71 -18.41 -10.39
C LEU A 571 -22.59 -17.47 -9.91
N ALA A 572 -22.18 -17.58 -8.64
CA ALA A 572 -21.01 -16.89 -8.10
C ALA A 572 -19.72 -17.35 -8.80
N ALA A 573 -19.44 -18.67 -8.79
CA ALA A 573 -18.25 -19.22 -9.44
C ALA A 573 -18.21 -18.96 -10.96
N GLY A 574 -19.34 -19.13 -11.67
CA GLY A 574 -19.42 -18.85 -13.10
C GLY A 574 -19.36 -17.36 -13.45
N SER A 575 -19.74 -16.47 -12.53
CA SER A 575 -19.49 -15.02 -12.66
C SER A 575 -18.00 -14.69 -12.52
N ALA A 576 -17.29 -15.33 -11.59
CA ALA A 576 -15.84 -15.20 -11.48
C ALA A 576 -15.11 -15.73 -12.74
N PHE A 577 -15.59 -16.84 -13.34
CA PHE A 577 -15.09 -17.33 -14.63
C PHE A 577 -15.29 -16.30 -15.75
N SER A 578 -16.45 -15.66 -15.80
CA SER A 578 -16.79 -14.66 -16.82
C SER A 578 -15.92 -13.39 -16.69
N ALA A 579 -15.57 -13.00 -15.46
CA ALA A 579 -14.59 -11.94 -15.19
C ALA A 579 -13.19 -12.32 -15.68
N VAL A 580 -12.70 -13.51 -15.33
CA VAL A 580 -11.37 -14.02 -15.74
C VAL A 580 -11.27 -14.19 -17.24
N GLU A 581 -12.30 -14.73 -17.91
CA GLU A 581 -12.34 -14.93 -19.36
C GLU A 581 -12.25 -13.60 -20.11
N ALA A 582 -12.99 -12.58 -19.67
CA ALA A 582 -12.96 -11.24 -20.26
C ALA A 582 -11.61 -10.52 -20.05
N VAL A 583 -10.94 -10.74 -18.89
CA VAL A 583 -9.60 -10.19 -18.59
C VAL A 583 -8.50 -10.89 -19.39
N LEU A 584 -8.53 -12.23 -19.49
CA LEU A 584 -7.49 -12.98 -20.20
C LEU A 584 -7.60 -12.86 -21.73
N SER A 585 -8.82 -12.71 -22.26
CA SER A 585 -9.05 -12.45 -23.69
C SER A 585 -8.79 -11.00 -24.11
N GLY A 586 -8.61 -10.08 -23.16
CA GLY A 586 -8.43 -8.64 -23.44
C GLY A 586 -9.73 -7.91 -23.84
N GLN A 587 -10.90 -8.50 -23.59
CA GLN A 587 -12.19 -7.81 -23.70
C GLN A 587 -12.27 -6.65 -22.70
N VAL A 588 -11.73 -6.85 -21.50
CA VAL A 588 -11.52 -5.82 -20.47
C VAL A 588 -10.10 -5.93 -19.92
N GLN A 589 -9.59 -4.88 -19.27
CA GLN A 589 -8.27 -4.90 -18.64
C GLN A 589 -8.31 -5.54 -17.25
N ASN A 590 -9.33 -5.21 -16.47
CA ASN A 590 -9.56 -5.70 -15.10
C ASN A 590 -11.06 -5.91 -14.87
N ALA A 591 -11.45 -6.51 -13.74
CA ALA A 591 -12.85 -6.81 -13.47
C ALA A 591 -13.23 -6.78 -11.98
N VAL A 592 -14.51 -6.54 -11.70
CA VAL A 592 -15.14 -6.69 -10.38
C VAL A 592 -16.34 -7.64 -10.46
N ALA A 593 -16.42 -8.59 -9.53
CA ALA A 593 -17.48 -9.59 -9.43
C ALA A 593 -18.22 -9.42 -8.10
N ILE A 594 -19.45 -8.89 -8.17
CA ILE A 594 -20.33 -8.66 -7.02
C ILE A 594 -21.18 -9.94 -6.84
N VAL A 595 -20.63 -10.92 -6.13
CA VAL A 595 -21.14 -12.30 -6.06
C VAL A 595 -21.48 -12.77 -4.65
N ARG A 596 -22.38 -13.75 -4.51
CA ARG A 596 -22.60 -14.52 -3.27
C ARG A 596 -23.30 -15.86 -3.56
N PRO A 597 -23.22 -16.89 -2.71
CA PRO A 597 -22.42 -16.99 -1.48
C PRO A 597 -20.91 -16.86 -1.72
N PRO A 598 -20.11 -16.58 -0.66
CA PRO A 598 -18.65 -16.60 -0.72
C PRO A 598 -18.07 -18.00 -1.01
N GLY A 599 -16.75 -18.08 -1.15
CA GLY A 599 -16.01 -19.28 -1.52
C GLY A 599 -14.74 -19.60 -0.72
N HIS A 600 -14.02 -18.63 -0.16
CA HIS A 600 -12.63 -18.83 0.28
C HIS A 600 -12.42 -19.85 1.43
N HIS A 601 -13.46 -20.13 2.24
CA HIS A 601 -13.46 -21.18 3.28
C HIS A 601 -13.86 -22.58 2.77
N ALA A 602 -14.40 -22.71 1.55
CA ALA A 602 -14.90 -23.99 1.03
C ALA A 602 -13.73 -24.92 0.65
N GLU A 603 -13.72 -26.10 1.24
CA GLU A 603 -12.69 -27.13 1.04
C GLU A 603 -12.95 -27.98 -0.21
N SER A 604 -12.01 -28.88 -0.54
CA SER A 604 -12.20 -29.82 -1.65
C SER A 604 -13.43 -30.73 -1.49
N ASP A 605 -13.84 -31.07 -0.26
CA ASP A 605 -14.94 -32.00 0.01
C ASP A 605 -15.94 -31.57 1.11
N THR A 606 -15.81 -30.35 1.67
CA THR A 606 -16.75 -29.84 2.69
C THR A 606 -17.04 -28.34 2.55
N ALA A 607 -18.26 -27.95 2.94
CA ALA A 607 -18.65 -26.55 3.13
C ALA A 607 -18.13 -26.03 4.47
N CYS A 608 -17.85 -24.73 4.57
CA CYS A 608 -17.42 -24.06 5.80
C CYS A 608 -17.65 -22.54 5.67
N GLY A 609 -17.97 -21.84 6.76
CA GLY A 609 -17.92 -20.37 6.83
C GLY A 609 -18.74 -19.67 5.73
N PHE A 610 -20.01 -20.03 5.59
CA PHE A 610 -20.93 -19.59 4.52
C PHE A 610 -20.54 -19.99 3.09
N CYS A 611 -19.36 -20.59 2.89
CA CYS A 611 -18.81 -20.93 1.58
C CYS A 611 -19.23 -22.33 1.11
N PHE A 612 -19.67 -22.42 -0.15
CA PHE A 612 -20.08 -23.68 -0.79
C PHE A 612 -19.08 -24.18 -1.83
N PHE A 613 -18.62 -23.30 -2.71
CA PHE A 613 -17.60 -23.60 -3.72
C PHE A 613 -16.60 -22.45 -3.74
N ASN A 614 -15.31 -22.77 -3.82
CA ASN A 614 -14.26 -21.76 -3.75
C ASN A 614 -14.15 -21.02 -5.10
N SER A 615 -14.97 -19.97 -5.25
CA SER A 615 -15.10 -19.20 -6.49
C SER A 615 -13.76 -18.65 -6.99
N VAL A 616 -12.87 -18.23 -6.10
CA VAL A 616 -11.56 -17.68 -6.45
C VAL A 616 -10.57 -18.79 -6.85
N ALA A 617 -10.48 -19.88 -6.09
CA ALA A 617 -9.64 -21.02 -6.45
C ALA A 617 -10.09 -21.67 -7.76
N LEU A 618 -11.39 -21.84 -7.95
CA LEU A 618 -11.97 -22.33 -9.20
C LEU A 618 -11.65 -21.37 -10.36
N ALA A 619 -11.67 -20.05 -10.14
CA ALA A 619 -11.32 -19.07 -11.16
C ALA A 619 -9.82 -19.11 -11.53
N ALA A 620 -8.92 -19.40 -10.58
CA ALA A 620 -7.51 -19.66 -10.87
C ALA A 620 -7.31 -20.93 -11.71
N ARG A 621 -8.00 -22.03 -11.37
CA ARG A 621 -7.98 -23.26 -12.18
C ARG A 621 -8.61 -23.07 -13.56
N TYR A 622 -9.65 -22.24 -13.66
CA TYR A 622 -10.25 -21.85 -14.94
C TYR A 622 -9.27 -21.04 -15.80
N ALA A 623 -8.57 -20.07 -15.20
CA ALA A 623 -7.53 -19.27 -15.85
C ALA A 623 -6.41 -20.16 -16.44
N GLN A 624 -5.93 -21.13 -15.67
CA GLN A 624 -4.92 -22.10 -16.11
C GLN A 624 -5.44 -23.02 -17.21
N ARG A 625 -6.71 -23.46 -17.14
CA ARG A 625 -7.39 -24.23 -18.19
C ARG A 625 -7.50 -23.44 -19.50
N LEU A 626 -7.85 -22.16 -19.45
CA LEU A 626 -7.89 -21.26 -20.62
C LEU A 626 -6.50 -21.02 -21.21
N ALA A 627 -5.48 -20.83 -20.36
CA ALA A 627 -4.09 -20.62 -20.78
C ALA A 627 -3.41 -21.87 -21.36
N GLY A 628 -3.95 -23.08 -21.10
CA GLY A 628 -3.40 -24.35 -21.55
C GLY A 628 -2.07 -24.74 -20.89
N ARG A 629 -1.69 -24.08 -19.78
CA ARG A 629 -0.41 -24.25 -19.09
C ARG A 629 -0.55 -23.84 -17.60
N PRO A 630 0.41 -24.22 -16.72
CA PRO A 630 0.53 -23.62 -15.38
C PRO A 630 0.92 -22.14 -15.52
N MET A 631 -0.08 -21.30 -15.67
CA MET A 631 0.03 -19.83 -15.65
C MET A 631 0.17 -19.36 -14.21
N ARG A 632 1.07 -18.41 -13.95
CA ARG A 632 1.26 -17.86 -12.59
C ARG A 632 0.06 -17.01 -12.19
N VAL A 633 -0.70 -17.47 -11.20
CA VAL A 633 -1.83 -16.72 -10.61
C VAL A 633 -1.43 -16.28 -9.21
N MET A 634 -1.63 -15.00 -8.89
CA MET A 634 -1.63 -14.55 -7.49
C MET A 634 -3.07 -14.56 -6.98
N ILE A 635 -3.30 -15.13 -5.81
CA ILE A 635 -4.53 -14.95 -5.04
C ILE A 635 -4.18 -14.15 -3.78
N LEU A 636 -4.68 -12.93 -3.68
CA LEU A 636 -4.65 -12.17 -2.44
C LEU A 636 -5.98 -12.35 -1.70
N ASP A 637 -5.90 -12.71 -0.43
CA ASP A 637 -7.02 -12.67 0.50
C ASP A 637 -6.81 -11.55 1.53
N TRP A 638 -7.74 -10.60 1.52
CA TRP A 638 -7.80 -9.50 2.49
C TRP A 638 -9.06 -9.56 3.37
N ASP A 639 -9.82 -10.67 3.30
CA ASP A 639 -10.86 -10.99 4.27
C ASP A 639 -10.25 -11.05 5.68
N VAL A 640 -11.05 -10.72 6.70
CA VAL A 640 -10.57 -10.77 8.08
C VAL A 640 -10.39 -12.20 8.59
N HIS A 641 -10.92 -13.19 7.89
CA HIS A 641 -10.75 -14.62 8.19
C HIS A 641 -9.73 -15.26 7.25
N HIS A 642 -9.03 -16.28 7.73
CA HIS A 642 -8.12 -17.05 6.88
C HIS A 642 -8.91 -17.94 5.92
N GLY A 643 -8.71 -17.77 4.61
CA GLY A 643 -9.28 -18.60 3.55
C GLY A 643 -8.68 -20.00 3.49
N ASN A 644 -8.91 -20.82 4.52
CA ASN A 644 -8.39 -22.18 4.68
C ASN A 644 -8.54 -23.05 3.42
N GLY A 645 -9.74 -23.06 2.82
CA GLY A 645 -10.01 -23.84 1.62
C GLY A 645 -9.23 -23.35 0.40
N THR A 646 -8.85 -22.08 0.37
CA THR A 646 -7.96 -21.53 -0.67
C THR A 646 -6.52 -21.99 -0.45
N GLN A 647 -6.01 -21.98 0.79
CA GLN A 647 -4.69 -22.49 1.12
C GLN A 647 -4.55 -23.97 0.72
N HIS A 648 -5.44 -24.85 1.21
CA HIS A 648 -5.34 -26.29 0.97
C HIS A 648 -5.50 -26.69 -0.52
N MET A 649 -6.10 -25.85 -1.36
CA MET A 649 -6.23 -26.09 -2.82
C MET A 649 -4.98 -25.78 -3.65
N PHE A 650 -4.00 -25.09 -3.06
CA PHE A 650 -2.75 -24.67 -3.72
C PHE A 650 -1.50 -24.90 -2.89
N GLU A 651 -1.62 -25.55 -1.72
CA GLU A 651 -0.52 -25.68 -0.75
C GLU A 651 0.72 -26.38 -1.32
N ASP A 652 0.56 -27.25 -2.32
CA ASP A 652 1.64 -27.93 -3.05
C ASP A 652 1.92 -27.39 -4.48
N ASP A 653 1.32 -26.25 -4.87
CA ASP A 653 1.30 -25.77 -6.25
C ASP A 653 2.09 -24.45 -6.49
N PRO A 654 3.34 -24.51 -6.99
CA PRO A 654 4.16 -23.33 -7.27
C PRO A 654 3.66 -22.46 -8.44
N SER A 655 2.56 -22.83 -9.12
CA SER A 655 1.92 -21.97 -10.12
C SER A 655 0.91 -20.99 -9.51
N VAL A 656 0.58 -21.11 -8.22
CA VAL A 656 -0.32 -20.19 -7.52
C VAL A 656 0.31 -19.66 -6.23
N LEU A 657 0.52 -18.35 -6.17
CA LEU A 657 0.93 -17.65 -4.94
C LEU A 657 -0.34 -17.25 -4.17
N TYR A 658 -0.58 -17.85 -3.00
CA TYR A 658 -1.63 -17.45 -2.07
C TYR A 658 -1.06 -16.58 -0.95
N VAL A 659 -1.67 -15.40 -0.74
CA VAL A 659 -1.27 -14.45 0.31
C VAL A 659 -2.49 -14.07 1.13
N SER A 660 -2.44 -14.14 2.47
CA SER A 660 -3.60 -13.89 3.34
C SER A 660 -3.30 -12.90 4.48
N LEU A 661 -4.14 -11.88 4.64
CA LEU A 661 -3.98 -10.78 5.61
C LEU A 661 -5.04 -10.79 6.74
N HIS A 662 -5.26 -11.94 7.35
CA HIS A 662 -6.38 -12.23 8.25
C HIS A 662 -6.11 -11.94 9.73
N ARG A 663 -7.17 -11.90 10.55
CA ARG A 663 -7.10 -11.95 12.01
C ARG A 663 -6.97 -13.40 12.47
N TYR A 664 -6.06 -13.63 13.42
CA TYR A 664 -5.70 -14.96 13.91
C TYR A 664 -5.88 -15.08 15.43
N ASP A 665 -5.56 -14.02 16.18
CA ASP A 665 -5.60 -13.99 17.65
C ASP A 665 -4.98 -15.26 18.29
N ASN A 666 -3.85 -15.72 17.77
CA ASN A 666 -3.12 -16.94 18.19
C ASN A 666 -3.98 -18.21 18.06
N GLY A 667 -4.57 -18.45 16.89
CA GLY A 667 -5.41 -19.61 16.57
C GLY A 667 -6.83 -19.56 17.13
N THR A 668 -7.23 -18.45 17.77
CA THR A 668 -8.55 -18.33 18.43
C THR A 668 -9.61 -17.59 17.60
N PHE A 669 -9.23 -16.99 16.46
CA PHE A 669 -10.17 -16.42 15.50
C PHE A 669 -10.59 -17.47 14.44
N PHE A 670 -11.78 -17.33 13.85
CA PHE A 670 -12.30 -18.28 12.84
C PHE A 670 -11.38 -18.30 11.59
N PRO A 671 -11.02 -19.47 11.02
CA PRO A 671 -11.60 -20.81 11.21
C PRO A 671 -11.06 -21.64 12.41
N THR A 672 -10.28 -21.04 13.33
CA THR A 672 -9.72 -21.68 14.53
C THR A 672 -8.78 -22.86 14.25
N SER A 673 -7.87 -22.68 13.27
CA SER A 673 -6.75 -23.61 13.03
C SER A 673 -5.40 -22.89 13.07
N GLU A 674 -4.35 -23.65 13.37
CA GLU A 674 -2.94 -23.22 13.29
C GLU A 674 -2.45 -23.10 11.83
N ASP A 675 -3.23 -23.57 10.85
CA ASP A 675 -2.90 -23.50 9.42
C ASP A 675 -2.86 -22.06 8.87
N ALA A 676 -3.37 -21.11 9.66
CA ALA A 676 -3.32 -19.67 9.41
C ALA A 676 -2.04 -18.98 9.92
N ASP A 677 -1.15 -19.67 10.65
CA ASP A 677 0.04 -19.02 11.22
C ASP A 677 1.14 -18.75 10.17
N TYR A 678 2.10 -17.87 10.51
CA TYR A 678 3.16 -17.40 9.61
C TYR A 678 4.24 -18.44 9.30
N ASP A 679 4.24 -19.61 9.96
CA ASP A 679 5.17 -20.72 9.68
C ASP A 679 4.61 -21.71 8.64
N ARG A 680 3.35 -21.54 8.23
CA ARG A 680 2.65 -22.32 7.20
C ARG A 680 2.99 -21.75 5.83
N VAL A 681 4.06 -22.28 5.24
CA VAL A 681 4.67 -21.75 4.00
C VAL A 681 4.26 -22.46 2.71
N GLY A 682 3.41 -23.49 2.80
CA GLY A 682 3.19 -24.45 1.71
C GLY A 682 3.95 -25.76 1.92
N LEU A 683 3.76 -26.72 1.02
CA LEU A 683 4.23 -28.09 1.13
C LEU A 683 4.94 -28.55 -0.15
N GLY A 684 6.11 -29.17 -0.02
CA GLY A 684 6.82 -29.78 -1.15
C GLY A 684 7.11 -28.76 -2.26
N PRO A 685 6.62 -28.94 -3.51
CA PRO A 685 6.83 -27.96 -4.58
C PRO A 685 6.21 -26.58 -4.30
N GLY A 686 5.17 -26.50 -3.46
CA GLY A 686 4.51 -25.25 -3.05
C GLY A 686 5.18 -24.52 -1.88
N GLU A 687 6.30 -25.01 -1.36
CA GLU A 687 7.04 -24.32 -0.30
C GLU A 687 7.48 -22.91 -0.71
N GLY A 688 7.01 -21.91 0.06
CA GLY A 688 7.21 -20.50 -0.16
C GLY A 688 6.01 -19.78 -0.81
N PHE A 689 5.05 -20.51 -1.38
CA PHE A 689 3.92 -19.97 -2.14
C PHE A 689 2.62 -19.79 -1.36
N THR A 690 2.53 -20.29 -0.13
CA THR A 690 1.50 -19.89 0.84
C THR A 690 2.12 -18.88 1.81
N LEU A 691 1.55 -17.68 1.92
CA LEU A 691 2.08 -16.60 2.76
C LEU A 691 0.98 -16.01 3.66
N ASN A 692 1.04 -16.36 4.94
CA ASN A 692 0.12 -15.85 5.96
C ASN A 692 0.71 -14.66 6.74
N VAL A 693 -0.10 -13.62 6.95
CA VAL A 693 0.20 -12.47 7.84
C VAL A 693 -0.83 -12.42 8.98
N PRO A 694 -0.66 -13.24 10.03
CA PRO A 694 -1.68 -13.39 11.08
C PRO A 694 -1.73 -12.20 12.04
N TRP A 695 -2.85 -11.47 12.07
CA TRP A 695 -3.04 -10.39 13.05
C TRP A 695 -3.41 -10.96 14.44
N ASN A 696 -2.50 -10.77 15.40
CA ASN A 696 -2.62 -11.25 16.78
C ASN A 696 -3.21 -10.22 17.77
N CYS A 697 -3.94 -9.23 17.24
CA CYS A 697 -4.71 -8.24 18.00
C CYS A 697 -5.89 -7.72 17.14
N PRO A 698 -7.06 -7.44 17.74
CA PRO A 698 -8.15 -6.77 17.05
C PRO A 698 -7.86 -5.28 16.81
N ARG A 699 -8.60 -4.68 15.86
CA ARG A 699 -8.53 -3.26 15.44
C ARG A 699 -7.26 -2.85 14.68
N MET A 700 -6.62 -3.78 13.96
CA MET A 700 -5.72 -3.42 12.86
C MET A 700 -6.53 -2.65 11.78
N GLY A 701 -5.90 -1.71 11.08
CA GLY A 701 -6.50 -0.95 10.00
C GLY A 701 -5.46 -0.48 8.98
N ASP A 702 -5.68 0.68 8.39
CA ASP A 702 -4.88 1.21 7.26
C ASP A 702 -3.36 1.16 7.50
N PRO A 703 -2.79 1.57 8.66
CA PRO A 703 -1.34 1.52 8.87
C PRO A 703 -0.78 0.10 8.84
N GLU A 704 -1.51 -0.87 9.38
CA GLU A 704 -1.06 -2.27 9.46
C GLU A 704 -1.19 -2.99 8.11
N TYR A 705 -2.31 -2.80 7.40
CA TYR A 705 -2.52 -3.38 6.07
C TYR A 705 -1.58 -2.76 5.03
N LEU A 706 -1.38 -1.44 5.05
CA LEU A 706 -0.39 -0.80 4.18
C LEU A 706 1.04 -1.21 4.55
N ALA A 707 1.36 -1.44 5.83
CA ALA A 707 2.66 -2.00 6.21
C ALA A 707 2.86 -3.43 5.66
N ALA A 708 1.83 -4.28 5.68
CA ALA A 708 1.88 -5.60 5.03
C ALA A 708 2.12 -5.50 3.52
N PHE A 709 1.39 -4.61 2.84
CA PHE A 709 1.54 -4.40 1.40
C PHE A 709 2.95 -3.97 1.01
N HIS A 710 3.52 -2.98 1.70
CA HIS A 710 4.84 -2.43 1.38
C HIS A 710 6.00 -3.34 1.81
N GLN A 711 5.90 -4.01 2.96
CA GLN A 711 7.01 -4.81 3.49
C GLN A 711 7.01 -6.26 3.02
N ILE A 712 5.86 -6.81 2.58
CA ILE A 712 5.72 -8.23 2.27
C ILE A 712 4.96 -8.49 0.96
N VAL A 713 3.69 -8.09 0.85
CA VAL A 713 2.82 -8.51 -0.27
C VAL A 713 3.38 -8.06 -1.61
N MET A 714 3.59 -6.76 -1.80
CA MET A 714 4.06 -6.23 -3.09
C MET A 714 5.50 -6.68 -3.43
N PRO A 715 6.48 -6.69 -2.49
CA PRO A 715 7.80 -7.26 -2.75
C PRO A 715 7.76 -8.70 -3.28
N VAL A 716 7.04 -9.60 -2.61
CA VAL A 716 6.90 -11.01 -3.04
C VAL A 716 6.13 -11.12 -4.36
N SER A 717 5.09 -10.31 -4.55
CA SER A 717 4.28 -10.34 -5.77
C SER A 717 5.06 -9.88 -7.01
N TYR A 718 5.95 -8.90 -6.88
CA TYR A 718 6.85 -8.49 -7.96
C TYR A 718 7.90 -9.57 -8.26
N GLU A 719 8.43 -10.25 -7.24
CA GLU A 719 9.40 -11.35 -7.42
C GLU A 719 8.76 -12.61 -8.04
N PHE A 720 7.48 -12.89 -7.74
CA PHE A 720 6.67 -13.95 -8.37
C PHE A 720 6.20 -13.60 -9.79
N ASN A 721 6.03 -12.30 -10.09
CA ASN A 721 5.61 -11.76 -11.38
C ASN A 721 4.35 -12.46 -11.96
N PRO A 722 3.17 -12.33 -11.32
CA PRO A 722 1.95 -13.02 -11.73
C PRO A 722 1.47 -12.57 -13.12
N GLU A 723 0.74 -13.45 -13.80
CA GLU A 723 0.13 -13.22 -15.11
C GLU A 723 -1.38 -12.92 -15.01
N LEU A 724 -1.95 -13.15 -13.82
CA LEU A 724 -3.29 -12.78 -13.38
C LEU A 724 -3.27 -12.58 -11.85
N VAL A 725 -3.90 -11.52 -11.35
CA VAL A 725 -4.17 -11.33 -9.91
C VAL A 725 -5.66 -11.54 -9.66
N LEU A 726 -5.99 -12.40 -8.71
CA LEU A 726 -7.32 -12.54 -8.14
C LEU A 726 -7.32 -11.99 -6.72
N VAL A 727 -8.39 -11.33 -6.31
CA VAL A 727 -8.59 -10.88 -4.93
C VAL A 727 -9.83 -11.54 -4.35
N SER A 728 -9.63 -12.37 -3.32
CA SER A 728 -10.64 -12.78 -2.35
C SER A 728 -10.99 -11.55 -1.52
N ALA A 729 -12.03 -10.84 -1.95
CA ALA A 729 -12.32 -9.49 -1.50
C ALA A 729 -13.35 -9.48 -0.37
N GLY A 730 -12.91 -9.90 0.81
CA GLY A 730 -13.66 -9.72 2.05
C GLY A 730 -13.63 -8.27 2.52
N PHE A 731 -14.78 -7.75 2.93
CA PHE A 731 -14.89 -6.39 3.47
C PHE A 731 -15.30 -6.35 4.95
N ASP A 732 -15.03 -7.43 5.69
CA ASP A 732 -15.23 -7.54 7.14
C ASP A 732 -14.00 -7.11 7.96
N ALA A 733 -12.84 -7.00 7.32
CA ALA A 733 -11.72 -6.22 7.86
C ALA A 733 -12.04 -4.70 7.92
N ALA A 734 -13.13 -4.27 7.27
CA ALA A 734 -13.53 -2.88 7.19
C ALA A 734 -14.04 -2.31 8.54
N ARG A 735 -13.77 -1.03 8.76
CA ARG A 735 -14.30 -0.26 9.90
C ARG A 735 -15.82 -0.36 9.95
N GLY A 736 -16.34 -0.87 11.07
CA GLY A 736 -17.77 -0.96 11.35
C GLY A 736 -18.41 -2.31 11.00
N ASP A 737 -17.64 -3.28 10.52
CA ASP A 737 -18.13 -4.66 10.38
C ASP A 737 -18.44 -5.31 11.74
N PRO A 738 -19.54 -6.08 11.88
CA PRO A 738 -19.90 -6.72 13.15
C PRO A 738 -19.03 -7.93 13.54
N LEU A 739 -18.32 -8.59 12.61
CA LEU A 739 -17.57 -9.81 12.87
C LEU A 739 -16.06 -9.56 13.00
N GLY A 740 -15.46 -8.88 12.00
CA GLY A 740 -13.99 -8.78 11.91
C GLY A 740 -13.33 -8.00 13.03
N GLY A 741 -13.96 -6.90 13.47
CA GLY A 741 -13.43 -6.03 14.53
C GLY A 741 -12.15 -5.28 14.16
N CYS A 742 -11.83 -5.20 12.86
CA CYS A 742 -10.77 -4.37 12.29
C CYS A 742 -11.29 -2.97 11.92
N LEU A 743 -10.40 -2.13 11.40
CA LEU A 743 -10.61 -0.70 11.16
C LEU A 743 -10.16 -0.23 9.77
N VAL A 744 -10.06 -1.14 8.78
CA VAL A 744 -9.65 -0.79 7.42
C VAL A 744 -10.68 0.16 6.78
N THR A 745 -10.23 1.23 6.14
CA THR A 745 -11.09 2.21 5.48
C THR A 745 -11.37 1.86 4.01
N PRO A 746 -12.52 2.28 3.43
CA PRO A 746 -12.77 2.20 1.99
C PRO A 746 -11.62 2.78 1.15
N GLU A 747 -11.04 3.88 1.63
CA GLU A 747 -9.86 4.52 1.06
C GLU A 747 -8.64 3.59 1.06
N CYS A 748 -8.40 2.83 2.13
CA CYS A 748 -7.33 1.83 2.18
C CYS A 748 -7.55 0.70 1.15
N TYR A 749 -8.77 0.19 0.99
CA TYR A 749 -9.07 -0.81 -0.05
C TYR A 749 -8.81 -0.26 -1.46
N ALA A 750 -9.11 1.01 -1.74
CA ALA A 750 -8.74 1.65 -3.02
C ALA A 750 -7.22 1.71 -3.23
N HIS A 751 -6.44 2.08 -2.21
CA HIS A 751 -4.97 2.14 -2.28
C HIS A 751 -4.35 0.74 -2.44
N MET A 752 -4.85 -0.26 -1.72
CA MET A 752 -4.47 -1.67 -1.89
C MET A 752 -4.78 -2.18 -3.31
N THR A 753 -5.98 -1.89 -3.83
CA THR A 753 -6.36 -2.22 -5.22
C THR A 753 -5.42 -1.59 -6.24
N HIS A 754 -5.02 -0.32 -6.02
CA HIS A 754 -4.13 0.39 -6.92
C HIS A 754 -2.74 -0.23 -6.97
N LEU A 755 -2.17 -0.62 -5.81
CA LEU A 755 -0.88 -1.30 -5.78
C LEU A 755 -0.89 -2.58 -6.63
N LEU A 756 -1.97 -3.36 -6.57
CA LEU A 756 -2.14 -4.60 -7.37
C LEU A 756 -2.29 -4.34 -8.88
N LEU A 757 -2.80 -3.18 -9.31
CA LEU A 757 -2.85 -2.80 -10.73
C LEU A 757 -1.47 -2.60 -11.37
N GLY A 758 -0.41 -2.53 -10.55
CA GLY A 758 0.99 -2.57 -11.01
C GLY A 758 1.50 -3.99 -11.32
N LEU A 759 0.68 -5.03 -11.17
CA LEU A 759 1.03 -6.43 -11.42
C LEU A 759 0.26 -6.98 -12.63
N ALA A 760 0.73 -8.09 -13.20
CA ALA A 760 0.04 -8.84 -14.26
C ALA A 760 -0.38 -8.01 -15.50
N GLY A 761 0.30 -6.90 -15.77
CA GLY A 761 -0.08 -5.96 -16.83
C GLY A 761 -1.45 -5.29 -16.57
N GLY A 762 -1.81 -5.07 -15.30
CA GLY A 762 -3.11 -4.56 -14.87
C GLY A 762 -4.23 -5.60 -14.82
N LYS A 763 -3.96 -6.89 -15.03
CA LYS A 763 -4.96 -7.97 -15.02
C LYS A 763 -5.34 -8.38 -13.59
N VAL A 764 -6.25 -7.62 -13.00
CA VAL A 764 -6.81 -7.84 -11.65
C VAL A 764 -8.30 -8.19 -11.74
N ALA A 765 -8.74 -9.21 -11.02
CA ALA A 765 -10.16 -9.50 -10.80
C ALA A 765 -10.49 -9.51 -9.30
N VAL A 766 -11.38 -8.62 -8.87
CA VAL A 766 -11.82 -8.45 -7.47
C VAL A 766 -13.15 -9.19 -7.27
N VAL A 767 -13.17 -10.22 -6.42
CA VAL A 767 -14.32 -11.14 -6.24
C VAL A 767 -14.80 -11.06 -4.80
N LEU A 768 -16.08 -10.72 -4.59
CA LEU A 768 -16.64 -10.52 -3.24
C LEU A 768 -16.62 -11.82 -2.41
N GLU A 769 -16.03 -11.75 -1.21
CA GLU A 769 -16.04 -12.82 -0.20
C GLU A 769 -16.88 -12.38 1.03
N GLY A 770 -16.27 -12.16 2.20
CA GLY A 770 -16.94 -11.70 3.43
C GLY A 770 -17.26 -10.20 3.49
N GLY A 771 -17.50 -9.68 4.69
CA GLY A 771 -18.01 -8.32 4.93
C GLY A 771 -19.53 -8.24 5.01
N TYR A 772 -20.03 -7.74 6.14
CA TYR A 772 -21.42 -7.92 6.58
C TYR A 772 -22.10 -6.62 7.02
N ASN A 773 -21.36 -5.53 7.26
CA ASN A 773 -21.94 -4.20 7.32
C ASN A 773 -22.27 -3.68 5.90
N LEU A 774 -23.56 -3.64 5.56
CA LEU A 774 -24.08 -3.26 4.23
C LEU A 774 -23.57 -1.90 3.72
N GLU A 775 -23.23 -0.96 4.61
CA GLU A 775 -22.68 0.34 4.22
C GLU A 775 -21.18 0.24 3.94
N SER A 776 -20.41 -0.30 4.90
CA SER A 776 -18.95 -0.43 4.78
C SER A 776 -18.53 -1.26 3.57
N ILE A 777 -19.26 -2.34 3.24
CA ILE A 777 -18.97 -3.14 2.03
C ILE A 777 -19.32 -2.42 0.72
N SER A 778 -20.38 -1.60 0.72
CA SER A 778 -20.80 -0.85 -0.47
C SER A 778 -19.80 0.26 -0.80
N GLU A 779 -19.32 0.97 0.23
CA GLU A 779 -18.27 1.97 0.09
C GLU A 779 -16.92 1.35 -0.27
N SER A 780 -16.51 0.25 0.38
CA SER A 780 -15.21 -0.37 0.11
C SER A 780 -15.12 -1.00 -1.28
N MET A 781 -16.17 -1.71 -1.72
CA MET A 781 -16.20 -2.32 -3.06
C MET A 781 -16.35 -1.27 -4.17
N THR A 782 -17.07 -0.17 -3.95
CA THR A 782 -17.09 0.94 -4.94
C THR A 782 -15.74 1.66 -5.01
N MET A 783 -15.02 1.81 -3.89
CA MET A 783 -13.65 2.33 -3.88
C MET A 783 -12.66 1.42 -4.62
N CYS A 784 -12.77 0.09 -4.50
CA CYS A 784 -12.07 -0.85 -5.37
C CYS A 784 -12.38 -0.59 -6.86
N THR A 785 -13.66 -0.54 -7.24
CA THR A 785 -14.07 -0.31 -8.64
C THR A 785 -13.61 1.04 -9.20
N ARG A 786 -13.59 2.11 -8.38
CA ARG A 786 -13.01 3.41 -8.77
C ARG A 786 -11.51 3.29 -9.06
N SER A 787 -10.77 2.52 -8.26
CA SER A 787 -9.36 2.22 -8.48
C SER A 787 -9.15 1.42 -9.79
N LEU A 788 -9.96 0.37 -10.03
CA LEU A 788 -9.95 -0.40 -11.27
C LEU A 788 -10.24 0.45 -12.52
N LEU A 789 -11.15 1.42 -12.42
CA LEU A 789 -11.48 2.39 -13.46
C LEU A 789 -10.40 3.48 -13.65
N GLY A 790 -9.36 3.49 -12.80
CA GLY A 790 -8.26 4.44 -12.86
C GLY A 790 -8.55 5.82 -12.27
N ASP A 791 -9.58 5.99 -11.44
CA ASP A 791 -9.88 7.29 -10.82
C ASP A 791 -8.72 7.80 -9.92
N PRO A 792 -8.60 9.12 -9.69
CA PRO A 792 -7.80 9.65 -8.59
C PRO A 792 -8.34 9.13 -7.25
N LEU A 793 -7.44 8.59 -6.43
CA LEU A 793 -7.82 8.06 -5.12
C LEU A 793 -7.99 9.19 -4.08
N PRO A 794 -8.90 9.04 -3.11
CA PRO A 794 -8.93 9.93 -1.95
C PRO A 794 -7.60 9.85 -1.17
N PRO A 795 -7.14 10.96 -0.56
CA PRO A 795 -5.97 10.94 0.30
C PRO A 795 -6.31 10.17 1.58
N LEU A 796 -5.43 9.24 1.97
CA LEU A 796 -5.55 8.54 3.24
C LEU A 796 -5.50 9.55 4.41
N GLY A 797 -6.37 9.36 5.39
CA GLY A 797 -6.31 10.14 6.63
C GLY A 797 -4.96 9.99 7.31
N ARG A 798 -4.54 10.97 8.12
CA ARG A 798 -3.22 10.99 8.77
C ARG A 798 -2.93 9.67 9.49
N LEU A 799 -2.08 8.85 8.89
CA LEU A 799 -1.77 7.51 9.38
C LEU A 799 -1.13 7.56 10.77
N LYS A 800 -1.42 6.55 11.56
CA LYS A 800 -0.75 6.27 12.84
C LYS A 800 0.46 5.39 12.57
N ALA A 801 1.34 5.21 13.56
CA ALA A 801 2.31 4.12 13.51
C ALA A 801 1.56 2.77 13.52
N PRO A 802 2.02 1.76 12.76
CA PRO A 802 1.47 0.41 12.85
C PRO A 802 1.58 -0.15 14.27
N HIS A 803 0.58 -0.92 14.67
CA HIS A 803 0.49 -1.53 16.00
C HIS A 803 1.68 -2.48 16.26
N PRO A 804 2.32 -2.48 17.46
CA PRO A 804 3.50 -3.32 17.69
C PRO A 804 3.29 -4.83 17.49
N SER A 805 2.07 -5.34 17.72
CA SER A 805 1.74 -6.74 17.39
C SER A 805 1.69 -7.00 15.88
N ALA A 806 1.23 -6.03 15.07
CA ALA A 806 1.31 -6.13 13.62
C ALA A 806 2.76 -6.12 13.13
N LEU A 807 3.60 -5.22 13.67
CA LEU A 807 5.04 -5.20 13.37
C LEU A 807 5.75 -6.50 13.78
N GLN A 808 5.28 -7.19 14.83
CA GLN A 808 5.77 -8.53 15.18
C GLN A 808 5.31 -9.59 14.18
N SER A 809 4.03 -9.63 13.81
CA SER A 809 3.50 -10.57 12.79
C SER A 809 4.21 -10.40 11.44
N LEU A 810 4.45 -9.15 11.02
CA LEU A 810 5.21 -8.83 9.80
C LEU A 810 6.67 -9.27 9.90
N ALA A 811 7.33 -9.04 11.04
CA ALA A 811 8.71 -9.50 11.24
C ALA A 811 8.81 -11.03 11.21
N ASN A 812 7.86 -11.73 11.84
CA ASN A 812 7.78 -13.20 11.85
C ASN A 812 7.61 -13.75 10.41
N ALA A 813 6.59 -13.28 9.68
CA ALA A 813 6.34 -13.71 8.30
C ALA A 813 7.54 -13.41 7.38
N ALA A 814 8.11 -12.20 7.44
CA ALA A 814 9.29 -11.86 6.65
C ALA A 814 10.52 -12.71 7.02
N ALA A 815 10.71 -13.05 8.30
CA ALA A 815 11.82 -13.89 8.74
C ALA A 815 11.68 -15.36 8.33
N VAL A 816 10.46 -15.88 8.21
CA VAL A 816 10.20 -17.21 7.64
C VAL A 816 10.29 -17.22 6.11
N HIS A 817 9.82 -16.16 5.43
CA HIS A 817 9.76 -16.11 3.96
C HIS A 817 11.06 -15.66 3.27
N ARG A 818 12.00 -14.99 3.96
CA ARG A 818 13.28 -14.53 3.38
C ARG A 818 14.21 -15.64 2.86
N LYS A 819 14.01 -16.90 3.24
CA LYS A 819 14.71 -18.04 2.60
C LYS A 819 14.29 -18.15 1.13
N TYR A 820 12.99 -18.08 0.85
CA TYR A 820 12.39 -18.28 -0.46
C TYR A 820 12.50 -17.04 -1.37
N TRP A 821 12.21 -15.86 -0.80
CA TRP A 821 12.04 -14.59 -1.54
C TRP A 821 13.16 -13.60 -1.18
N ALA A 822 13.97 -13.19 -2.17
CA ALA A 822 15.11 -12.30 -1.93
C ALA A 822 14.70 -10.86 -1.60
N SER A 823 13.54 -10.43 -2.10
CA SER A 823 12.92 -9.13 -1.80
C SER A 823 12.62 -8.89 -0.30
N LEU A 824 12.70 -9.93 0.53
CA LEU A 824 12.56 -9.90 1.99
C LEU A 824 13.89 -10.00 2.76
N ARG A 825 15.03 -10.22 2.08
CA ARG A 825 16.36 -10.44 2.68
C ARG A 825 17.05 -9.15 3.14
N LEU A 826 16.31 -8.25 3.79
CA LEU A 826 16.85 -7.01 4.35
C LEU A 826 17.46 -7.25 5.75
N GLU A 827 18.54 -6.54 6.06
CA GLU A 827 19.31 -6.67 7.31
C GLU A 827 19.33 -5.34 8.07
N VAL A 828 18.16 -4.95 8.59
CA VAL A 828 18.07 -3.78 9.50
C VAL A 828 18.59 -4.22 10.88
N PRO A 829 19.67 -3.63 11.41
CA PRO A 829 20.14 -3.94 12.77
C PRO A 829 19.05 -3.63 13.79
N ALA A 830 18.93 -4.46 14.84
CA ALA A 830 18.02 -4.18 15.94
C ALA A 830 18.27 -2.75 16.47
N PRO A 831 17.24 -1.89 16.54
CA PRO A 831 17.46 -0.45 16.71
C PRO A 831 18.19 -0.17 18.03
N LEU A 832 19.12 0.79 18.00
CA LEU A 832 19.80 1.30 19.19
C LEU A 832 18.86 2.18 20.03
N TRP A 833 17.81 1.57 20.58
CA TRP A 833 16.91 2.22 21.52
C TRP A 833 17.59 2.30 22.89
N GLU A 834 18.14 3.48 23.22
CA GLU A 834 18.35 3.81 24.65
C GLU A 834 17.01 3.57 25.36
N LYS A 835 17.00 2.72 26.39
CA LYS A 835 15.80 2.51 27.20
C LYS A 835 15.37 3.87 27.76
N PRO A 836 14.12 4.32 27.54
CA PRO A 836 13.72 5.67 27.89
C PRO A 836 13.97 5.91 29.37
N ARG A 837 14.93 6.80 29.69
CA ARG A 837 15.48 6.97 31.03
C ARG A 837 14.36 7.31 32.02
N THR A 838 13.94 6.32 32.80
CA THR A 838 12.88 6.47 33.79
C THR A 838 13.28 7.53 34.81
N ARG A 839 12.43 8.54 35.04
CA ARG A 839 12.67 9.61 36.01
C ARG A 839 12.72 9.06 37.44
N ALA A 840 13.90 8.64 37.87
CA ALA A 840 14.20 8.22 39.22
C ALA A 840 15.29 9.12 39.83
N GLY A 841 15.03 9.65 41.03
CA GLY A 841 16.03 10.35 41.84
C GLY A 841 16.34 11.80 41.45
N LYS A 842 16.22 12.72 42.42
CA LYS A 842 17.07 13.91 42.45
C LYS A 842 18.41 13.48 43.04
N GLY A 843 19.44 13.33 42.20
CA GLY A 843 20.82 13.13 42.62
C GLY A 843 21.72 14.06 41.83
N THR A 844 22.60 14.79 42.51
CA THR A 844 23.67 15.57 41.86
C THR A 844 24.75 14.61 41.35
N PRO A 845 25.23 14.74 40.10
CA PRO A 845 26.31 13.92 39.61
C PRO A 845 27.62 14.27 40.34
N ILE A 846 28.35 13.24 40.75
CA ILE A 846 29.78 13.30 41.07
C ILE A 846 30.47 12.63 39.87
N PRO A 847 31.45 13.27 39.21
CA PRO A 847 32.24 12.62 38.18
C PRO A 847 33.36 11.80 38.81
N ASP A 848 33.46 10.52 38.45
CA ASP A 848 34.72 9.77 38.31
C ASP A 848 34.45 8.35 37.76
N GLU A 849 35.52 7.61 37.49
CA GLU A 849 35.60 6.22 36.99
C GLU A 849 35.25 5.99 35.51
N ILE A 850 36.31 5.84 34.71
CA ILE A 850 36.30 5.37 33.31
C ILE A 850 36.37 3.82 33.30
N PRO A 851 35.39 3.10 32.71
CA PRO A 851 35.51 1.66 32.45
C PRO A 851 36.43 1.38 31.23
N PRO A 852 37.24 0.30 31.25
CA PRO A 852 38.21 0.02 30.18
C PRO A 852 37.66 -0.81 29.00
N GLU A 853 38.37 -0.69 27.88
CA GLU A 853 38.60 -1.69 26.82
C GLU A 853 37.39 -2.39 26.16
N ALA A 854 37.15 -2.05 24.88
CA ALA A 854 36.39 -2.89 23.95
C ALA A 854 37.32 -3.91 23.25
N PRO A 855 36.88 -5.17 22.99
CA PRO A 855 37.75 -6.17 22.36
C PRO A 855 38.12 -5.83 20.91
N GLN A 856 39.42 -5.82 20.61
CA GLN A 856 39.94 -5.80 19.24
C GLN A 856 40.09 -7.23 18.70
N GLU A 857 39.18 -7.68 17.82
CA GLU A 857 39.49 -8.81 16.92
C GLU A 857 38.58 -8.84 15.68
N LEU A 858 38.95 -8.10 14.62
CA LEU A 858 38.62 -8.37 13.21
C LEU A 858 39.20 -7.27 12.28
N LEU A 859 40.52 -7.29 12.07
CA LEU A 859 41.19 -6.64 10.92
C LEU A 859 42.66 -7.06 10.87
N GLN A 860 42.98 -8.05 10.04
CA GLN A 860 44.36 -8.39 9.67
C GLN A 860 44.52 -8.36 8.15
N SER A 861 45.15 -7.30 7.65
CA SER A 861 45.83 -7.28 6.35
C SER A 861 47.14 -6.49 6.50
N PRO A 862 48.28 -6.93 5.92
CA PRO A 862 49.58 -6.46 6.38
C PRO A 862 50.20 -5.32 5.56
N GLY A 863 50.91 -4.43 6.24
CA GLY A 863 52.20 -3.93 5.72
C GLY A 863 52.27 -2.50 5.17
N ALA A 864 52.33 -1.51 6.06
CA ALA A 864 53.07 -0.26 5.82
C ALA A 864 53.83 0.14 7.11
N GLN A 865 55.05 0.65 6.99
CA GLN A 865 55.90 1.03 8.14
C GLN A 865 55.67 2.49 8.55
N PRO A 866 55.59 2.83 9.84
CA PRO A 866 55.40 4.20 10.30
C PRO A 866 56.71 5.00 10.34
N VAL A 867 56.63 6.30 10.05
CA VAL A 867 57.67 7.30 10.36
C VAL A 867 57.23 8.10 11.59
N ASN A 868 58.17 8.47 12.45
CA ASN A 868 57.88 8.82 13.84
C ASN A 868 57.96 10.34 14.15
N THR A 869 57.05 10.77 15.03
CA THR A 869 57.20 11.79 16.11
C THR A 869 57.34 13.31 15.82
N LEU A 870 56.36 14.05 16.39
CA LEU A 870 56.47 15.33 17.16
C LEU A 870 56.79 16.64 16.38
N ASN A 871 56.34 17.85 16.79
CA ASN A 871 55.66 18.27 18.04
C ASN A 871 54.74 19.53 17.93
N ASP A 872 53.98 19.77 19.01
CA ASP A 872 53.46 21.06 19.57
C ASP A 872 52.13 21.75 19.12
N ALA A 873 51.53 22.40 20.13
CA ALA A 873 50.18 23.00 20.27
C ALA A 873 49.98 24.36 19.53
N VAL A 874 48.77 24.89 19.22
CA VAL A 874 47.39 24.87 19.79
C VAL A 874 47.09 25.94 20.88
N LEU A 875 45.98 26.69 20.68
CA LEU A 875 45.37 27.77 21.51
C LEU A 875 46.09 29.16 21.51
N ALA A 876 45.41 30.32 21.57
CA ALA A 876 43.97 30.67 21.59
C ALA A 876 43.67 32.06 20.96
N LEU A 877 42.38 32.36 20.70
CA LEU A 877 41.85 33.66 20.22
C LEU A 877 41.08 34.42 21.32
N SER A 878 41.34 35.72 21.49
CA SER A 878 40.52 36.75 22.22
C SER A 878 41.34 38.05 22.38
N SER A 879 40.87 39.31 22.25
CA SER A 879 39.63 39.92 21.71
C SER A 879 39.86 41.45 21.52
N LEU A 880 38.91 42.16 20.85
CA LEU A 880 38.74 43.64 20.78
C LEU A 880 39.79 44.42 19.94
N GLN A 881 39.47 45.06 18.79
CA GLN A 881 38.59 46.22 18.48
C GLN A 881 39.29 47.61 18.53
N LEU A 882 39.45 48.28 17.36
CA LEU A 882 38.77 49.56 17.06
C LEU A 882 38.95 50.03 15.57
N GLU A 883 37.82 50.43 14.96
CA GLU A 883 37.57 51.57 14.03
C GLU A 883 38.53 52.05 12.90
N ASP A 884 38.03 51.86 11.66
CA ASP A 884 37.68 52.91 10.65
C ASP A 884 38.71 53.45 9.60
N ARG A 885 38.15 53.82 8.44
CA ARG A 885 38.61 54.74 7.35
C ARG A 885 39.29 54.24 6.05
N LEU A 886 38.44 54.16 5.02
CA LEU A 886 38.46 54.93 3.76
C LEU A 886 39.67 54.91 2.79
N ALA A 887 39.34 54.70 1.50
CA ALA A 887 39.91 55.34 0.30
C ALA A 887 41.38 54.99 -0.09
N GLU A 888 41.86 55.12 -1.33
CA GLU A 888 41.25 55.34 -2.67
C GLU A 888 42.27 54.92 -3.75
N GLU A 889 41.82 54.77 -5.00
CA GLU A 889 42.66 54.82 -6.24
C GLU A 889 43.82 53.79 -6.38
N ALA A 890 44.51 53.67 -7.52
CA ALA A 890 44.13 53.58 -8.94
C ALA A 890 45.42 53.26 -9.75
N GLU A 891 45.28 53.01 -11.06
CA GLU A 891 46.36 53.13 -12.08
C GLU A 891 47.58 52.18 -12.02
N THR A 892 48.39 52.00 -13.08
CA THR A 892 48.17 51.87 -14.55
C THR A 892 49.39 51.11 -15.14
N ALA A 893 49.38 50.89 -16.46
CA ALA A 893 50.50 50.43 -17.33
C ALA A 893 50.94 48.95 -17.18
N SER A 894 50.89 48.07 -18.18
CA SER A 894 51.06 48.12 -19.66
C SER A 894 52.50 48.00 -20.19
N SER A 895 52.88 46.79 -20.58
CA SER A 895 53.75 46.48 -21.74
C SER A 895 53.79 44.94 -21.89
N SER A 896 53.21 44.31 -22.91
CA SER A 896 53.61 44.30 -24.33
C SER A 896 55.02 43.75 -24.57
N LEU A 897 55.13 42.55 -25.14
CA LEU A 897 56.14 42.15 -26.16
C LEU A 897 55.94 40.68 -26.60
N SER A 898 55.49 40.50 -27.85
CA SER A 898 55.85 39.37 -28.72
C SER A 898 57.18 39.74 -29.45
N PRO A 899 57.86 38.91 -30.30
CA PRO A 899 57.32 37.83 -31.14
C PRO A 899 58.25 36.59 -31.32
N ASP A 900 57.96 35.79 -32.36
CA ASP A 900 58.86 34.89 -33.11
C ASP A 900 59.39 33.58 -32.46
N SER A 901 59.62 32.48 -33.21
CA SER A 901 59.10 32.06 -34.53
C SER A 901 59.47 30.59 -34.87
N SER A 902 58.59 29.86 -35.58
CA SER A 902 58.93 28.94 -36.70
C SER A 902 59.79 27.65 -36.43
N PRO A 903 60.02 26.74 -37.42
CA PRO A 903 59.01 26.00 -38.21
C PRO A 903 59.39 24.53 -38.63
N VAL A 904 58.59 23.93 -39.54
CA VAL A 904 58.93 22.86 -40.54
C VAL A 904 58.99 21.36 -40.12
N GLY A 905 58.52 20.51 -41.05
CA GLY A 905 58.48 19.03 -41.01
C GLY A 905 57.06 18.50 -41.24
N GLU A 906 56.50 18.27 -42.44
CA GLU A 906 57.04 17.70 -43.70
C GLU A 906 57.55 16.24 -43.54
N GLU A 907 57.16 15.25 -44.37
CA GLU A 907 56.30 15.27 -45.57
C GLU A 907 55.67 13.88 -45.89
N ALA A 908 54.62 13.86 -46.74
CA ALA A 908 54.14 12.79 -47.65
C ALA A 908 53.94 11.31 -47.17
N GLY A 909 53.01 10.51 -47.71
CA GLY A 909 51.92 10.79 -48.66
C GLY A 909 51.64 9.61 -49.63
N HIS A 910 50.35 9.32 -49.89
CA HIS A 910 49.64 9.18 -51.19
C HIS A 910 48.27 8.48 -50.94
N LYS A 911 47.11 9.00 -51.38
CA LYS A 911 46.53 9.09 -52.76
C LYS A 911 46.28 7.69 -53.40
N VAL A 912 45.15 7.39 -54.07
CA VAL A 912 43.90 8.14 -54.34
C VAL A 912 42.77 7.20 -54.82
N GLY A 913 41.49 7.54 -54.55
CA GLY A 913 40.30 7.08 -55.30
C GLY A 913 39.86 5.61 -55.11
N ALA A 914 38.71 5.15 -55.63
CA ALA A 914 37.51 5.85 -56.15
C ALA A 914 36.30 4.87 -56.20
N SER A 915 35.06 5.37 -56.20
CA SER A 915 33.83 4.58 -56.49
C SER A 915 33.64 4.43 -58.01
N PRO A 916 33.02 3.35 -58.56
CA PRO A 916 31.54 3.29 -58.64
C PRO A 916 30.83 1.90 -58.75
N ARG A 917 29.53 1.88 -58.41
CA ARG A 917 28.36 1.23 -59.07
C ARG A 917 28.26 -0.29 -59.40
N GLU A 918 27.09 -0.83 -59.05
CA GLU A 918 26.13 -1.64 -59.85
C GLU A 918 26.59 -2.86 -60.68
N ALA A 919 26.12 -4.08 -60.34
CA ALA A 919 25.43 -5.02 -61.28
C ALA A 919 24.94 -6.33 -60.62
N GLU A 920 23.76 -6.81 -61.05
CA GLU A 920 23.29 -8.22 -61.01
C GLU A 920 23.82 -9.00 -62.26
N PRO A 921 23.65 -10.34 -62.48
CA PRO A 921 22.48 -11.18 -62.12
C PRO A 921 22.69 -12.72 -61.89
N ALA A 922 21.55 -13.44 -61.74
CA ALA A 922 21.19 -14.75 -62.34
C ALA A 922 21.54 -16.13 -61.71
N VAL A 923 20.45 -16.84 -61.31
CA VAL A 923 19.99 -18.20 -61.70
C VAL A 923 20.92 -19.44 -61.64
N ASP A 924 20.44 -20.50 -60.97
CA ASP A 924 20.53 -21.90 -61.46
C ASP A 924 19.26 -22.71 -61.07
N THR A 925 19.00 -23.87 -61.71
CA THR A 925 17.72 -24.62 -61.65
C THR A 925 17.83 -26.15 -61.84
N GLN A 926 17.21 -26.95 -60.97
CA GLN A 926 16.78 -28.35 -61.20
C GLN A 926 15.43 -28.58 -60.45
N LYS A 927 14.33 -29.03 -61.08
CA LYS A 927 13.94 -30.44 -61.46
C LYS A 927 13.76 -31.38 -60.25
N GLU A 928 12.79 -32.30 -60.13
CA GLU A 928 11.53 -32.68 -60.85
C GLU A 928 10.77 -33.69 -59.91
N GLY A 929 9.48 -34.04 -60.01
CA GLY A 929 8.38 -33.76 -60.96
C GLY A 929 7.00 -33.97 -60.29
N MET A 930 5.97 -34.53 -60.96
CA MET A 930 4.58 -34.61 -60.42
C MET A 930 3.68 -35.76 -60.95
N SER A 931 2.89 -36.39 -60.07
CA SER A 931 1.66 -37.19 -60.36
C SER A 931 0.89 -37.45 -59.05
N THR A 932 -0.38 -37.06 -58.80
CA THR A 932 -1.68 -37.44 -59.43
C THR A 932 -2.12 -38.90 -59.22
N GLY A 933 -3.26 -39.11 -58.52
CA GLY A 933 -3.94 -40.41 -58.41
C GLY A 933 -5.11 -40.38 -57.40
N SER A 934 -6.30 -40.85 -57.80
CA SER A 934 -7.52 -40.89 -56.97
C SER A 934 -8.43 -42.05 -57.39
N SER A 935 -9.01 -42.81 -56.44
CA SER A 935 -10.25 -43.59 -56.65
C SER A 935 -10.81 -44.29 -55.37
N THR A 936 -11.93 -43.77 -54.86
CA THR A 936 -13.20 -44.46 -54.50
C THR A 936 -13.28 -45.78 -53.66
N GLY A 937 -14.15 -45.75 -52.63
CA GLY A 937 -15.05 -46.86 -52.23
C GLY A 937 -14.76 -47.54 -50.88
N GLY A 938 -15.74 -47.85 -50.01
CA GLY A 938 -17.19 -47.56 -50.01
C GLY A 938 -17.99 -48.34 -48.93
N THR A 939 -19.29 -48.04 -48.75
CA THR A 939 -20.35 -48.81 -48.01
C THR A 939 -20.18 -49.07 -46.49
N GLU A 940 -21.06 -48.58 -45.60
CA GLU A 940 -22.35 -49.19 -45.11
C GLU A 940 -22.18 -50.42 -44.17
N SER A 941 -22.97 -50.68 -43.10
CA SER A 941 -24.04 -49.92 -42.39
C SER A 941 -24.30 -50.56 -40.96
N PRO A 942 -25.49 -50.65 -40.30
CA PRO A 942 -25.61 -50.17 -38.90
C PRO A 942 -26.33 -51.07 -37.85
N GLY A 943 -26.47 -50.55 -36.61
CA GLY A 943 -27.58 -50.87 -35.69
C GLY A 943 -27.22 -50.90 -34.19
N LYS A 944 -28.14 -51.09 -33.23
CA LYS A 944 -29.54 -50.61 -33.03
C LYS A 944 -30.09 -51.24 -31.73
N GLU A 945 -30.78 -50.49 -30.85
CA GLU A 945 -31.78 -50.98 -29.85
C GLU A 945 -31.29 -51.98 -28.75
N ALA A 946 -31.92 -52.16 -27.57
CA ALA A 946 -32.93 -51.39 -26.81
C ALA A 946 -32.96 -51.80 -25.30
N GLU A 947 -33.83 -51.14 -24.54
CA GLU A 947 -34.37 -51.28 -23.15
C GLU A 947 -34.30 -52.63 -22.38
N VAL A 948 -34.42 -52.58 -21.03
CA VAL A 948 -35.51 -53.23 -20.23
C VAL A 948 -35.33 -52.99 -18.69
N SER A 949 -36.42 -53.02 -17.91
CA SER A 949 -36.50 -52.91 -16.42
C SER A 949 -37.85 -53.52 -15.91
N PRO A 950 -38.20 -53.55 -14.60
CA PRO A 950 -37.42 -53.72 -13.35
C PRO A 950 -37.68 -55.11 -12.68
N PRO A 951 -38.79 -55.46 -11.95
CA PRO A 951 -39.54 -54.86 -10.81
C PRO A 951 -39.65 -55.73 -9.51
N ALA A 952 -40.03 -55.08 -8.38
CA ALA A 952 -40.66 -55.63 -7.13
C ALA A 952 -39.84 -56.57 -6.19
N GLY A 953 -40.11 -56.67 -4.87
CA GLY A 953 -41.16 -56.06 -4.03
C GLY A 953 -40.95 -56.20 -2.48
N PRO A 954 -41.88 -55.69 -1.64
CA PRO A 954 -41.75 -55.49 -0.16
C PRO A 954 -42.53 -56.58 0.67
N PRO A 955 -43.11 -56.43 1.91
CA PRO A 955 -43.22 -55.30 2.88
C PRO A 955 -43.18 -55.68 4.42
N MET A 956 -43.67 -54.77 5.30
CA MET A 956 -44.22 -54.95 6.69
C MET A 956 -43.23 -55.04 7.88
N LEU A 957 -43.55 -54.63 9.13
CA LEU A 957 -44.59 -53.72 9.70
C LEU A 957 -44.20 -53.32 11.15
N ALA A 958 -44.50 -52.08 11.57
CA ALA A 958 -44.83 -51.71 12.96
C ALA A 958 -45.51 -50.31 12.97
N GLU A 959 -46.40 -50.06 13.93
CA GLU A 959 -47.30 -48.89 14.01
C GLU A 959 -47.46 -48.46 15.49
N VAL A 960 -48.35 -47.50 15.78
CA VAL A 960 -48.95 -47.13 17.10
C VAL A 960 -48.14 -46.13 17.98
N ILE A 961 -48.69 -45.04 18.55
CA ILE A 961 -49.89 -44.20 18.23
C ILE A 961 -49.95 -42.91 19.11
N LEU A 962 -50.57 -41.82 18.60
CA LEU A 962 -51.16 -40.63 19.32
C LEU A 962 -50.24 -39.79 20.28
N LEU A 963 -50.60 -38.59 20.77
CA LEU A 963 -51.80 -37.69 20.68
C LEU A 963 -51.36 -36.28 20.16
N ASP A 964 -52.11 -35.61 19.26
CA ASP A 964 -53.18 -34.60 19.52
C ASP A 964 -52.69 -33.35 20.29
N GLU A 965 -52.68 -32.12 19.72
CA GLU A 965 -53.78 -31.13 19.53
C GLU A 965 -53.40 -29.83 20.31
N ALA A 966 -53.91 -28.62 20.08
CA ALA A 966 -54.62 -28.00 18.95
C ALA A 966 -54.62 -26.45 19.09
N ALA A 967 -54.90 -25.75 17.98
CA ALA A 967 -55.44 -24.38 17.87
C ALA A 967 -54.67 -23.17 18.49
N GLY A 968 -54.83 -21.93 17.99
CA GLY A 968 -55.47 -21.51 16.74
C GLY A 968 -56.19 -20.15 16.80
N GLY A 969 -56.00 -19.33 15.75
CA GLY A 969 -56.76 -18.09 15.49
C GLY A 969 -56.30 -16.84 16.26
N CYS A 970 -56.69 -15.62 15.85
CA CYS A 970 -57.39 -15.24 14.62
C CYS A 970 -57.10 -13.76 14.24
N SER A 971 -57.52 -13.35 13.04
CA SER A 971 -57.25 -12.06 12.40
C SER A 971 -58.14 -10.90 12.86
N SER A 972 -57.65 -9.66 12.75
CA SER A 972 -58.37 -8.56 12.06
C SER A 972 -57.44 -7.40 11.69
N SER A 973 -57.82 -6.63 10.67
CA SER A 973 -57.09 -5.49 10.10
C SER A 973 -57.66 -4.13 10.52
N CYS A 974 -56.84 -3.07 10.54
CA CYS A 974 -57.11 -1.76 9.90
C CYS A 974 -56.01 -0.71 10.19
N ASP A 975 -55.57 -0.02 9.15
CA ASP A 975 -54.72 1.19 9.14
C ASP A 975 -55.57 2.46 8.92
N PRO A 976 -55.03 3.70 8.97
CA PRO A 976 -53.75 4.17 9.55
C PRO A 976 -53.92 5.35 10.53
N LEU A 977 -52.83 5.80 11.18
CA LEU A 977 -52.44 7.23 11.31
C LEU A 977 -51.02 7.38 11.94
N GLU A 978 -50.42 8.56 11.79
CA GLU A 978 -49.00 8.85 12.06
C GLU A 978 -48.70 9.26 13.51
N GLU A 979 -47.56 8.84 14.07
CA GLU A 979 -46.76 9.61 15.05
C GLU A 979 -45.30 9.10 15.13
N ASP A 980 -44.33 9.98 15.37
CA ASP A 980 -42.89 9.68 15.30
C ASP A 980 -42.36 8.86 16.50
N LEU A 981 -41.63 7.77 16.24
CA LEU A 981 -40.55 7.28 17.11
C LEU A 981 -39.41 6.67 16.29
N ALA A 982 -38.18 7.08 16.61
CA ALA A 982 -36.96 6.40 16.17
C ALA A 982 -36.54 5.34 17.18
N ASP A 983 -35.99 4.22 16.70
CA ASP A 983 -35.35 3.20 17.53
C ASP A 983 -34.04 2.75 16.85
N GLU A 984 -32.92 2.83 17.56
CA GLU A 984 -31.58 2.52 17.04
C GLU A 984 -31.17 1.10 17.44
N GLY A 985 -30.72 0.30 16.47
CA GLY A 985 -30.25 -1.07 16.70
C GLY A 985 -29.08 -1.13 17.67
N LEU A 986 -29.32 -1.61 18.90
CA LEU A 986 -28.35 -1.53 19.99
C LEU A 986 -27.28 -2.63 19.94
N PHE A 987 -26.01 -2.26 20.08
CA PHE A 987 -24.89 -3.19 20.18
C PHE A 987 -24.91 -3.97 21.51
N TYR A 988 -24.93 -5.31 21.47
CA TYR A 988 -24.86 -6.18 22.65
C TYR A 988 -23.44 -6.42 23.19
N ALA A 989 -22.75 -5.35 23.59
CA ALA A 989 -21.55 -5.47 24.42
C ALA A 989 -21.97 -5.87 25.85
N VAL A 990 -21.69 -7.12 26.26
CA VAL A 990 -22.06 -7.68 27.58
C VAL A 990 -21.32 -6.96 28.72
N THR A 991 -21.88 -5.83 29.14
CA THR A 991 -21.31 -4.95 30.15
C THR A 991 -21.74 -5.42 31.55
N PRO A 992 -20.83 -5.83 32.45
CA PRO A 992 -21.20 -6.25 33.80
C PRO A 992 -21.90 -5.13 34.57
N LEU A 993 -22.98 -5.47 35.26
CA LEU A 993 -23.72 -4.52 36.09
C LEU A 993 -22.81 -4.00 37.21
N PRO A 994 -22.70 -2.67 37.40
CA PRO A 994 -21.87 -2.09 38.46
C PRO A 994 -22.45 -2.33 39.87
N TRP A 995 -23.73 -2.71 39.96
CA TRP A 995 -24.44 -3.04 41.19
C TRP A 995 -25.64 -3.95 40.87
N CYS A 996 -26.03 -4.82 41.81
CA CYS A 996 -27.30 -5.54 41.79
C CYS A 996 -27.80 -5.78 43.23
N PRO A 997 -29.11 -5.96 43.47
CA PRO A 997 -29.66 -6.10 44.84
C PRO A 997 -29.18 -7.34 45.58
N HIS A 998 -28.63 -8.31 44.87
CA HIS A 998 -28.10 -9.55 45.45
C HIS A 998 -26.72 -9.37 46.10
N LEU A 999 -26.02 -8.25 45.90
CA LEU A 999 -24.68 -8.03 46.44
C LEU A 999 -24.63 -8.05 47.98
N ASP A 1000 -25.72 -7.68 48.64
CA ASP A 1000 -25.83 -7.69 50.11
C ASP A 1000 -25.88 -9.12 50.70
N SER A 1001 -25.97 -10.15 49.85
CA SER A 1001 -25.89 -11.57 50.24
C SER A 1001 -24.48 -12.17 50.20
N VAL A 1002 -23.48 -11.43 49.67
CA VAL A 1002 -22.08 -11.89 49.61
C VAL A 1002 -21.49 -11.96 51.03
N LEU A 1003 -21.02 -13.13 51.43
CA LEU A 1003 -20.35 -13.32 52.72
C LEU A 1003 -18.82 -13.15 52.59
N PRO A 1004 -18.12 -12.70 53.65
CA PRO A 1004 -16.66 -12.62 53.65
C PRO A 1004 -16.00 -13.96 53.29
N VAL A 1005 -14.81 -13.90 52.70
CA VAL A 1005 -14.08 -15.11 52.29
C VAL A 1005 -13.68 -15.93 53.53
N PRO A 1006 -13.81 -17.28 53.52
CA PRO A 1006 -13.45 -18.12 54.66
C PRO A 1006 -12.00 -17.93 55.10
N SER A 1007 -11.72 -18.13 56.38
CA SER A 1007 -10.38 -17.97 56.96
C SER A 1007 -9.33 -19.00 56.50
N LEU A 1008 -9.76 -20.08 55.82
CA LEU A 1008 -8.87 -21.01 55.11
C LEU A 1008 -8.49 -20.51 53.70
N GLY A 1009 -9.12 -19.43 53.22
CA GLY A 1009 -9.02 -18.95 51.84
C GLY A 1009 -9.92 -19.70 50.86
N LEU A 1010 -9.77 -19.37 49.57
CA LEU A 1010 -10.37 -20.12 48.46
C LEU A 1010 -9.44 -21.24 47.99
N ASN A 1011 -9.99 -22.27 47.35
CA ASN A 1011 -9.22 -23.25 46.58
C ASN A 1011 -9.66 -23.23 45.11
N VAL A 1012 -8.87 -22.59 44.25
CA VAL A 1012 -9.15 -22.48 42.80
C VAL A 1012 -8.95 -23.79 42.04
N LEU A 1013 -8.38 -24.82 42.69
CA LEU A 1013 -8.18 -26.18 42.17
C LEU A 1013 -9.16 -27.19 42.79
N GLU A 1014 -10.22 -26.73 43.46
CA GLU A 1014 -11.24 -27.62 44.00
C GLU A 1014 -12.11 -28.20 42.87
N PRO A 1015 -12.31 -29.53 42.81
CA PRO A 1015 -13.21 -30.16 41.85
C PRO A 1015 -14.67 -29.83 42.17
N CYS A 1016 -15.57 -29.98 41.20
CA CYS A 1016 -17.00 -29.85 41.43
C CYS A 1016 -17.49 -30.90 42.44
N ALA A 1017 -18.08 -30.43 43.54
CA ALA A 1017 -18.52 -31.25 44.67
C ALA A 1017 -19.49 -32.41 44.31
N GLU A 1018 -20.23 -32.29 43.19
CA GLU A 1018 -21.20 -33.30 42.75
C GLU A 1018 -20.63 -34.33 41.76
N CYS A 1019 -19.60 -33.98 40.97
CA CYS A 1019 -19.18 -34.81 39.82
C CYS A 1019 -17.67 -34.91 39.58
N GLY A 1020 -16.83 -34.31 40.42
CA GLY A 1020 -15.38 -34.39 40.31
C GLY A 1020 -14.76 -33.59 39.15
N SER A 1021 -15.55 -32.87 38.35
CA SER A 1021 -15.04 -32.07 37.22
C SER A 1021 -14.03 -31.02 37.69
N MET A 1022 -12.94 -30.85 36.92
CA MET A 1022 -11.99 -29.75 37.06
C MET A 1022 -12.25 -28.63 36.03
N ALA A 1023 -13.08 -28.87 35.01
CA ALA A 1023 -13.41 -27.92 33.95
C ALA A 1023 -14.54 -26.97 34.39
N GLU A 1024 -14.41 -25.69 34.02
CA GLU A 1024 -15.28 -24.55 34.38
C GLU A 1024 -15.88 -24.62 35.80
N ASN A 1025 -15.04 -24.71 36.84
CA ASN A 1025 -15.55 -24.62 38.21
C ASN A 1025 -15.82 -23.17 38.62
N TRP A 1026 -16.95 -22.99 39.31
CA TRP A 1026 -17.40 -21.75 39.92
C TRP A 1026 -17.50 -21.98 41.44
N VAL A 1027 -17.34 -20.91 42.23
CA VAL A 1027 -17.57 -20.91 43.68
C VAL A 1027 -18.76 -20.02 44.03
N CYS A 1028 -19.62 -20.50 44.93
CA CYS A 1028 -20.71 -19.68 45.48
C CYS A 1028 -20.17 -18.61 46.43
N LEU A 1029 -20.50 -17.33 46.21
CA LEU A 1029 -20.03 -16.22 47.05
C LEU A 1029 -20.79 -16.07 48.39
N ILE A 1030 -21.52 -17.11 48.79
CA ILE A 1030 -22.38 -17.12 49.98
C ILE A 1030 -22.00 -18.31 50.88
N CYS A 1031 -22.02 -19.54 50.35
CA CYS A 1031 -21.60 -20.74 51.11
C CYS A 1031 -20.25 -21.34 50.69
N TYR A 1032 -19.58 -20.77 49.69
CA TYR A 1032 -18.27 -21.19 49.19
C TYR A 1032 -18.17 -22.64 48.68
N LYS A 1033 -19.31 -23.31 48.42
CA LYS A 1033 -19.36 -24.58 47.68
C LYS A 1033 -18.89 -24.38 46.23
N VAL A 1034 -18.05 -25.30 45.74
CA VAL A 1034 -17.51 -25.30 44.37
C VAL A 1034 -18.28 -26.28 43.48
N CYS A 1035 -18.77 -25.81 42.34
CA CYS A 1035 -19.54 -26.59 41.37
C CYS A 1035 -19.23 -26.20 39.92
N CYS A 1036 -19.34 -27.14 38.98
CA CYS A 1036 -19.10 -26.89 37.57
C CYS A 1036 -20.19 -26.01 36.93
N GLY A 1037 -19.78 -25.24 35.93
CA GLY A 1037 -20.56 -24.22 35.25
C GLY A 1037 -21.72 -24.73 34.38
N ARG A 1038 -22.38 -23.77 33.72
CA ARG A 1038 -23.57 -23.98 32.89
C ARG A 1038 -23.30 -24.90 31.68
N TYR A 1039 -22.09 -24.88 31.14
CA TYR A 1039 -21.73 -25.63 29.93
C TYR A 1039 -21.12 -27.02 30.20
N ILE A 1040 -20.94 -27.40 31.47
CA ILE A 1040 -20.37 -28.70 31.87
C ILE A 1040 -21.48 -29.68 32.29
N LYS A 1041 -22.00 -29.54 33.51
CA LYS A 1041 -23.13 -30.35 34.04
C LYS A 1041 -24.11 -29.53 34.88
N GLN A 1042 -24.04 -28.19 34.79
CA GLN A 1042 -24.99 -27.26 35.42
C GLN A 1042 -25.12 -27.35 36.95
N HIS A 1043 -24.23 -28.06 37.67
CA HIS A 1043 -24.33 -28.21 39.13
C HIS A 1043 -24.29 -26.87 39.89
N MET A 1044 -23.65 -25.82 39.35
CA MET A 1044 -23.76 -24.48 39.96
C MET A 1044 -25.13 -23.81 39.72
N VAL A 1045 -25.82 -24.14 38.63
CA VAL A 1045 -27.20 -23.69 38.36
C VAL A 1045 -28.20 -24.43 39.25
N ALA A 1046 -28.00 -25.75 39.41
CA ALA A 1046 -28.76 -26.57 40.37
C ALA A 1046 -28.55 -26.06 41.80
N HIS A 1047 -27.30 -25.82 42.21
CA HIS A 1047 -26.99 -25.27 43.53
C HIS A 1047 -27.71 -23.93 43.79
N ASN A 1048 -27.71 -22.99 42.84
CA ASN A 1048 -28.48 -21.75 42.95
C ASN A 1048 -29.99 -22.03 43.13
N SER A 1049 -30.54 -22.99 42.39
CA SER A 1049 -31.97 -23.33 42.43
C SER A 1049 -32.40 -24.01 43.73
N GLU A 1050 -31.51 -24.80 44.34
CA GLU A 1050 -31.74 -25.51 45.61
C GLU A 1050 -31.55 -24.63 46.84
N SER A 1051 -30.53 -23.75 46.82
CA SER A 1051 -30.12 -22.92 47.97
C SER A 1051 -30.65 -21.49 47.92
N GLY A 1052 -31.12 -21.04 46.76
CA GLY A 1052 -31.45 -19.64 46.51
C GLY A 1052 -30.25 -18.70 46.48
N HIS A 1053 -29.01 -19.20 46.29
CA HIS A 1053 -27.79 -18.39 46.28
C HIS A 1053 -27.50 -17.75 44.90
N PRO A 1054 -27.76 -16.44 44.69
CA PRO A 1054 -27.73 -15.84 43.37
C PRO A 1054 -26.33 -15.55 42.79
N LEU A 1055 -25.28 -15.41 43.61
CA LEU A 1055 -23.98 -14.88 43.19
C LEU A 1055 -22.87 -15.92 43.22
N VAL A 1056 -22.17 -16.05 42.08
CA VAL A 1056 -21.10 -17.04 41.86
C VAL A 1056 -19.90 -16.43 41.14
N LEU A 1057 -18.69 -16.81 41.55
CA LEU A 1057 -17.42 -16.41 40.96
C LEU A 1057 -16.85 -17.58 40.14
N SER A 1058 -16.51 -17.32 38.89
CA SER A 1058 -15.83 -18.29 38.00
C SER A 1058 -14.35 -18.38 38.35
N PHE A 1059 -13.78 -19.58 38.42
CA PHE A 1059 -12.33 -19.79 38.47
C PHE A 1059 -11.68 -19.81 37.08
N ALA A 1060 -12.46 -19.79 35.99
CA ALA A 1060 -11.94 -19.76 34.62
C ALA A 1060 -11.46 -18.35 34.23
N ASP A 1061 -12.32 -17.34 34.37
CA ASP A 1061 -12.13 -15.97 33.87
C ASP A 1061 -12.25 -14.89 34.97
N LEU A 1062 -12.52 -15.29 36.22
CA LEU A 1062 -12.79 -14.40 37.36
C LEU A 1062 -14.00 -13.46 37.14
N SER A 1063 -14.89 -13.79 36.21
CA SER A 1063 -16.20 -13.15 36.11
C SER A 1063 -17.07 -13.53 37.31
N VAL A 1064 -18.06 -12.68 37.64
CA VAL A 1064 -19.09 -13.00 38.63
C VAL A 1064 -20.43 -12.92 37.94
N TRP A 1065 -21.19 -14.00 38.03
CA TRP A 1065 -22.54 -14.09 37.50
C TRP A 1065 -23.57 -13.96 38.61
N CYS A 1066 -24.68 -13.26 38.32
CA CYS A 1066 -25.83 -13.18 39.18
C CYS A 1066 -27.03 -13.87 38.52
N TYR A 1067 -27.39 -15.08 39.00
CA TYR A 1067 -28.55 -15.82 38.48
C TYR A 1067 -29.86 -15.05 38.67
N GLY A 1068 -30.03 -14.38 39.81
CA GLY A 1068 -31.21 -13.55 40.09
C GLY A 1068 -31.33 -12.28 39.23
N CYS A 1069 -30.30 -11.91 38.48
CA CYS A 1069 -30.33 -10.81 37.51
C CYS A 1069 -30.02 -11.25 36.06
N GLN A 1070 -29.74 -12.54 35.84
CA GLN A 1070 -29.22 -13.12 34.59
C GLN A 1070 -28.15 -12.24 33.91
N ALA A 1071 -27.20 -11.74 34.69
CA ALA A 1071 -26.16 -10.82 34.22
C ALA A 1071 -24.85 -11.00 34.98
N TYR A 1072 -23.74 -10.63 34.34
CA TYR A 1072 -22.45 -10.46 35.01
C TYR A 1072 -22.48 -9.22 35.93
N VAL A 1073 -21.69 -9.24 37.02
CA VAL A 1073 -21.64 -8.16 38.02
C VAL A 1073 -20.19 -7.79 38.35
N HIS A 1074 -19.92 -6.50 38.48
CA HIS A 1074 -18.64 -5.94 38.91
C HIS A 1074 -18.85 -4.85 39.96
N HIS A 1075 -18.59 -5.15 41.23
CA HIS A 1075 -18.76 -4.22 42.36
C HIS A 1075 -17.62 -4.41 43.37
N PRO A 1076 -17.14 -3.37 44.08
CA PRO A 1076 -16.00 -3.46 45.01
C PRO A 1076 -16.13 -4.52 46.11
N ILE A 1077 -17.35 -4.88 46.55
CA ILE A 1077 -17.54 -5.97 47.54
C ILE A 1077 -17.05 -7.34 47.02
N LEU A 1078 -17.02 -7.54 45.70
CA LEU A 1078 -16.51 -8.76 45.06
C LEU A 1078 -14.98 -8.78 44.98
N PHE A 1079 -14.31 -7.65 45.24
CA PHE A 1079 -12.88 -7.48 44.97
C PHE A 1079 -12.00 -8.32 45.90
N GLU A 1080 -12.44 -8.62 47.13
CA GLU A 1080 -11.71 -9.51 48.05
C GLU A 1080 -11.65 -10.95 47.50
N ALA A 1081 -12.81 -11.55 47.21
CA ALA A 1081 -12.90 -12.89 46.64
C ALA A 1081 -12.19 -12.99 45.28
N LYS A 1082 -12.36 -11.98 44.40
CA LYS A 1082 -11.65 -11.91 43.11
C LYS A 1082 -10.14 -11.80 43.28
N SER A 1083 -9.65 -10.99 44.22
CA SER A 1083 -8.20 -10.84 44.46
C SER A 1083 -7.57 -12.09 45.05
N GLN A 1084 -8.26 -12.81 45.95
CA GLN A 1084 -7.79 -14.11 46.43
C GLN A 1084 -7.73 -15.13 45.28
N ALA A 1085 -8.81 -15.28 44.50
CA ALA A 1085 -8.84 -16.20 43.37
C ALA A 1085 -7.77 -15.85 42.30
N HIS A 1086 -7.54 -14.57 42.03
CA HIS A 1086 -6.47 -14.11 41.14
C HIS A 1086 -5.08 -14.47 41.65
N ARG A 1087 -4.77 -14.17 42.93
CA ARG A 1087 -3.48 -14.51 43.55
C ARG A 1087 -3.24 -16.02 43.55
N LEU A 1088 -4.28 -16.82 43.83
CA LEU A 1088 -4.20 -18.27 43.83
C LEU A 1088 -4.04 -18.87 42.43
N LYS A 1089 -4.59 -18.23 41.39
CA LYS A 1089 -4.49 -18.69 40.00
C LYS A 1089 -3.24 -18.23 39.26
N PHE A 1090 -2.75 -17.02 39.54
CA PHE A 1090 -1.69 -16.36 38.78
C PHE A 1090 -0.45 -15.99 39.59
N GLY A 1091 -0.42 -16.27 40.91
CA GLY A 1091 0.71 -15.97 41.79
C GLY A 1091 0.92 -14.49 42.13
N VAL A 1092 0.12 -13.59 41.57
CA VAL A 1092 0.25 -12.13 41.68
C VAL A 1092 -1.07 -11.45 42.05
N ASP A 1093 -0.99 -10.26 42.66
CA ASP A 1093 -2.17 -9.50 43.09
C ASP A 1093 -2.94 -8.91 41.91
N MET A 1094 -4.27 -8.85 42.04
CA MET A 1094 -5.12 -8.19 41.05
C MET A 1094 -4.86 -6.68 41.08
N ALA A 1095 -4.53 -6.10 39.93
CA ALA A 1095 -4.30 -4.66 39.81
C ALA A 1095 -5.56 -3.87 40.21
N VAL A 1096 -5.46 -3.05 41.24
CA VAL A 1096 -6.58 -2.23 41.75
C VAL A 1096 -6.82 -1.05 40.80
N PRO A 1097 -8.02 -0.88 40.22
CA PRO A 1097 -8.35 0.30 39.42
C PRO A 1097 -8.38 1.57 40.28
N SER A 1098 -7.86 2.67 39.75
CA SER A 1098 -7.76 4.00 40.41
C SER A 1098 -8.68 5.05 39.81
#